data_AF-A0A3N5WX27-F1
#
_entry.id   AF-A0A3N5WX27-F1
#
_cell.length_a   1.000
_cell.length_b   1.000
_cell.length_c   1.000
_cell.angle_alpha   90.00
_cell.angle_beta   90.00
_cell.angle_gamma   90.00
#
_symmetry.space_group_name_H-M   'P 1'
#
loop_
_entity.id
_entity.type
_entity.pdbx_description
1 polymer ?
#
loop_
_entity_poly.entity_id
_entity_poly.type
_entity_poly.pdbx_seq_one_letter_code
_entity_poly.pdbx_strand_id
1 'polypeptide(L)'
;MNHATGPQLSLYSFDDVVVDCAAGQVRKGDQVRKITPRAFRVLVYLLRQHGRIVDKQELFENVWKGTFVTDNALTRTIAEIRRVVGDHAEKPGYLETVPKRGYRFIAEVEVSQAWTPSSAEKSGQYEVSQSDMASLPGAGVLPDAVSGGSVEPAPTSRIGGIRTPLRLGRRRFLLFAALVLAVAGIAGWFALLRSPRVRPLTATLRTVPFTSLTGREKWPAFSPDGNQIAFSWEGDKRDNFDIYVQIVGTGEPLRLTQHPGMDVCPAWSPDGRTIAFIREHEGNVTLLSVPALRGPDRTLIPLNFTRSWYGQYPDVSWSPDGKLIAFPDKTRGKPAPTIWLLSLDTLKKRPLTRLPKGYFADLYPAFSPDGERVAFTRWRSEGIADVYVVSPKDGQPVRLTFDDSLVSGLAWMPDGKSIVFSSTRGGSLKLWRVPLEGGTPELLSSGGDNPLPGMLSPFAISRVGHRLAYEKSLEDYNIWRIEIPGSTTPASQPVKLIASSQHESGAQFSPDGKRIAFESLTTGTFEVWVCDADGANPLPLTSFGGPMAGTPRWSPDNQQIAFDARPQGHSDIFVVSGKGGAIRQVTKEPSNDVVPSWSQDGRWIYFASNRSGDVQIWKIPASGGEALQVTKNGGFSAFESVDGQFLYYAKITESGIWRAPVSGGQETLVADVVEPGLWGYWALAPGGIYYVNLDSPRNHTIDFFDFFTKEVTRVAALTEEIRLETSDPALSVSPDGRLILYSQLDRAESDIMLVENFR
;
A
#
# COMPACT_ATOMS: atom_id res chain seq x y z
N MET A 1 33.14 -2.46 -18.98
CA MET A 1 33.91 -2.50 -17.71
C MET A 1 32.92 -2.27 -16.59
N ASN A 2 32.94 -3.12 -15.56
CA ASN A 2 31.93 -3.09 -14.51
C ASN A 2 32.46 -2.31 -13.29
N HIS A 3 31.65 -1.40 -12.74
CA HIS A 3 31.80 -0.97 -11.35
C HIS A 3 30.54 -1.38 -10.59
N ALA A 4 30.67 -2.38 -9.72
CA ALA A 4 29.64 -2.74 -8.77
C ALA A 4 29.69 -1.78 -7.57
N THR A 5 28.53 -1.35 -7.08
CA THR A 5 28.41 -0.49 -5.89
C THR A 5 27.38 -1.07 -4.92
N GLY A 6 27.73 -2.21 -4.30
CA GLY A 6 27.13 -2.60 -3.03
C GLY A 6 27.69 -1.76 -1.87
N PRO A 7 27.01 -1.69 -0.71
CA PRO A 7 27.54 -1.02 0.47
C PRO A 7 28.69 -1.85 1.08
N GLN A 8 29.94 -1.38 0.93
CA GLN A 8 31.06 -1.97 1.67
C GLN A 8 30.99 -1.62 3.16
N LEU A 9 31.32 -2.62 3.98
CA LEU A 9 31.36 -2.58 5.45
C LEU A 9 32.62 -1.84 5.94
N SER A 10 32.58 -0.51 5.83
CA SER A 10 33.69 0.37 6.21
C SER A 10 33.38 1.14 7.50
N LEU A 11 34.33 1.18 8.42
CA LEU A 11 34.33 2.05 9.58
C LEU A 11 35.38 3.14 9.35
N TYR A 12 35.00 4.40 9.58
CA TYR A 12 35.87 5.57 9.41
C TYR A 12 36.16 6.20 10.78
N SER A 13 37.43 6.49 11.07
CA SER A 13 37.85 7.16 12.31
C SER A 13 38.64 8.44 12.01
N PHE A 14 38.41 9.48 12.81
CA PHE A 14 39.16 10.74 12.78
C PHE A 14 39.07 11.42 14.16
N ASP A 15 40.21 11.72 14.78
CA ASP A 15 40.30 12.22 16.16
C ASP A 15 39.48 11.36 17.14
N ASP A 16 38.58 11.93 17.95
CA ASP A 16 37.71 11.18 18.87
C ASP A 16 36.40 10.67 18.21
N VAL A 17 36.24 10.77 16.89
CA VAL A 17 35.00 10.46 16.15
C VAL A 17 35.13 9.14 15.37
N VAL A 18 34.11 8.29 15.49
CA VAL A 18 33.97 7.03 14.74
C VAL A 18 32.64 7.01 13.99
N VAL A 19 32.68 6.66 12.70
CA VAL A 19 31.50 6.55 11.82
C VAL A 19 31.38 5.11 11.33
N ASP A 20 30.40 4.39 11.88
CA ASP A 20 30.09 3.00 11.52
C ASP A 20 29.02 2.97 10.42
N CYS A 21 29.43 2.63 9.19
CA CYS A 21 28.51 2.53 8.05
C CYS A 21 27.62 1.27 8.04
N ALA A 22 27.90 0.26 8.88
CA ALA A 22 27.07 -0.93 9.02
C ALA A 22 25.95 -0.69 10.04
N ALA A 23 26.28 -0.12 11.21
CA ALA A 23 25.30 0.26 12.23
C ALA A 23 24.53 1.55 11.89
N GLY A 24 25.05 2.37 10.96
CA GLY A 24 24.47 3.67 10.61
C GLY A 24 24.67 4.75 11.68
N GLN A 25 25.73 4.62 12.50
CA GLN A 25 25.95 5.41 13.71
C GLN A 25 27.20 6.29 13.63
N VAL A 26 27.15 7.43 14.33
CA VAL A 26 28.33 8.24 14.63
C VAL A 26 28.55 8.23 16.14
N ARG A 27 29.76 7.96 16.59
CA ARG A 27 30.19 8.06 18.00
C ARG A 27 31.22 9.19 18.13
N LYS A 28 31.22 9.88 19.26
CA LYS A 28 32.27 10.84 19.66
C LYS A 28 32.69 10.53 21.10
N GLY A 29 33.88 9.98 21.26
CA GLY A 29 34.21 9.13 22.41
C GLY A 29 33.20 7.98 22.54
N ASP A 30 32.90 7.59 23.77
CA ASP A 30 31.92 6.52 24.04
C ASP A 30 30.47 6.86 23.64
N GLN A 31 30.13 8.14 23.41
CA GLN A 31 28.75 8.58 23.19
C GLN A 31 28.31 8.45 21.72
N VAL A 32 27.26 7.68 21.47
CA VAL A 32 26.52 7.67 20.19
C VAL A 32 25.81 9.02 20.01
N ARG A 33 25.92 9.62 18.82
CA ARG A 33 25.34 10.92 18.47
C ARG A 33 24.19 10.76 17.48
N LYS A 34 22.98 11.24 17.85
CA LYS A 34 21.82 11.23 16.96
C LYS A 34 22.04 12.17 15.75
N ILE A 35 21.98 11.57 14.56
CA ILE A 35 22.16 12.18 13.25
C ILE A 35 21.02 11.71 12.32
N THR A 36 20.53 12.56 11.42
CA THR A 36 19.53 12.16 10.43
C THR A 36 20.15 11.20 9.39
N PRO A 37 19.40 10.23 8.83
CA PRO A 37 19.91 9.37 7.75
C PRO A 37 20.39 10.16 6.52
N ARG A 38 19.85 11.37 6.32
CA ARG A 38 20.26 12.35 5.32
C ARG A 38 21.66 12.91 5.61
N ALA A 39 21.88 13.46 6.80
CA ALA A 39 23.18 13.96 7.22
C ALA A 39 24.24 12.84 7.28
N PHE A 40 23.85 11.63 7.71
CA PHE A 40 24.72 10.46 7.72
C PHE A 40 25.23 10.10 6.31
N ARG A 41 24.33 10.02 5.31
CA ARG A 41 24.73 9.73 3.91
C ARG A 41 25.67 10.79 3.33
N VAL A 42 25.44 12.08 3.65
CA VAL A 42 26.33 13.17 3.23
C VAL A 42 27.71 13.07 3.92
N LEU A 43 27.74 12.80 5.23
CA LEU A 43 28.98 12.59 5.98
C LEU A 43 29.80 11.42 5.41
N VAL A 44 29.18 10.25 5.20
CA VAL A 44 29.84 9.08 4.60
C VAL A 44 30.32 9.36 3.17
N TYR A 45 29.57 10.13 2.38
CA TYR A 45 30.04 10.53 1.05
C TYR A 45 31.25 11.47 1.11
N LEU A 46 31.26 12.45 2.02
CA LEU A 46 32.39 13.35 2.24
C LEU A 46 33.64 12.62 2.77
N LEU A 47 33.48 11.64 3.67
CA LEU A 47 34.57 10.79 4.17
C LEU A 47 35.17 9.90 3.08
N ARG A 48 34.34 9.40 2.16
CA ARG A 48 34.79 8.69 0.95
C ARG A 48 35.51 9.58 -0.06
N GLN A 49 35.46 10.90 0.12
CA GLN A 49 36.05 11.91 -0.76
C GLN A 49 36.96 12.87 0.06
N HIS A 50 37.54 12.40 1.16
CA HIS A 50 38.37 13.21 2.05
C HIS A 50 39.57 13.83 1.29
N GLY A 51 39.99 15.02 1.72
CA GLY A 51 40.98 15.84 1.03
C GLY A 51 40.49 16.48 -0.29
N ARG A 52 39.47 15.93 -0.95
CA ARG A 52 38.89 16.49 -2.18
C ARG A 52 37.80 17.53 -1.88
N ILE A 53 37.72 18.55 -2.73
CA ILE A 53 36.57 19.45 -2.77
C ILE A 53 35.45 18.71 -3.54
N VAL A 54 34.34 18.45 -2.85
CA VAL A 54 33.10 17.92 -3.41
C VAL A 54 32.15 19.09 -3.64
N ASP A 55 31.64 19.24 -4.85
CA ASP A 55 30.76 20.36 -5.18
C ASP A 55 29.29 20.09 -4.79
N LYS A 56 28.46 21.15 -4.83
CA LYS A 56 27.05 21.06 -4.42
C LYS A 56 26.23 20.16 -5.35
N GLN A 57 26.47 20.25 -6.65
CA GLN A 57 25.76 19.47 -7.67
C GLN A 57 26.17 18.00 -7.60
N GLU A 58 27.46 17.73 -7.42
CA GLU A 58 27.95 16.37 -7.17
C GLU A 58 27.29 15.73 -5.94
N LEU A 59 27.17 16.48 -4.82
CA LEU A 59 26.43 16.02 -3.64
C LEU A 59 24.95 15.76 -3.95
N PHE A 60 24.28 16.64 -4.71
CA PHE A 60 22.89 16.43 -5.15
C PHE A 60 22.72 15.17 -6.00
N GLU A 61 23.56 14.98 -7.01
CA GLU A 61 23.50 13.84 -7.94
C GLU A 61 23.85 12.50 -7.28
N ASN A 62 24.74 12.49 -6.28
CA ASN A 62 25.20 11.25 -5.65
C ASN A 62 24.42 10.86 -4.39
N VAL A 63 24.03 11.82 -3.55
CA VAL A 63 23.35 11.56 -2.26
C VAL A 63 21.82 11.66 -2.36
N TRP A 64 21.30 12.46 -3.31
CA TRP A 64 19.87 12.74 -3.45
C TRP A 64 19.31 12.37 -4.84
N LYS A 65 19.76 11.24 -5.40
CA LYS A 65 19.24 10.66 -6.65
C LYS A 65 17.70 10.69 -6.69
N GLY A 66 17.14 11.43 -7.66
CA GLY A 66 15.69 11.59 -7.85
C GLY A 66 14.97 12.54 -6.88
N THR A 67 15.67 13.28 -6.01
CA THR A 67 15.08 14.22 -5.04
C THR A 67 15.65 15.63 -5.23
N PHE A 68 14.81 16.62 -5.52
CA PHE A 68 15.25 18.01 -5.59
C PHE A 68 15.63 18.55 -4.19
N VAL A 69 16.77 19.24 -4.09
CA VAL A 69 17.28 19.79 -2.84
C VAL A 69 17.62 21.27 -3.00
N THR A 70 17.23 22.08 -2.03
CA THR A 70 17.62 23.49 -1.98
C THR A 70 18.97 23.68 -1.28
N ASP A 71 19.70 24.73 -1.66
CA ASP A 71 20.92 25.17 -0.98
C ASP A 71 20.75 25.36 0.53
N ASN A 72 19.56 25.80 0.98
CA ASN A 72 19.22 25.91 2.39
C ASN A 72 19.13 24.55 3.08
N ALA A 73 18.54 23.53 2.43
CA ALA A 73 18.49 22.17 2.96
C ALA A 73 19.87 21.51 3.00
N LEU A 74 20.75 21.76 2.02
CA LEU A 74 22.15 21.34 2.08
C LEU A 74 22.89 22.04 3.23
N THR A 75 22.71 23.35 3.38
CA THR A 75 23.33 24.14 4.47
C THR A 75 22.88 23.66 5.85
N ARG A 76 21.58 23.37 6.05
CA ARG A 76 21.06 22.73 7.27
C ARG A 76 21.68 21.34 7.49
N THR A 77 21.82 20.52 6.45
CA THR A 77 22.43 19.19 6.54
C THR A 77 23.90 19.28 6.98
N ILE A 78 24.67 20.22 6.42
CA ILE A 78 26.08 20.46 6.79
C ILE A 78 26.20 21.00 8.23
N ALA A 79 25.30 21.89 8.66
CA ALA A 79 25.26 22.37 10.04
C ALA A 79 24.94 21.23 11.04
N GLU A 80 24.06 20.30 10.66
CA GLU A 80 23.78 19.10 11.46
C GLU A 80 25.02 18.20 11.60
N ILE A 81 25.73 17.92 10.49
CA ILE A 81 26.97 17.14 10.49
C ILE A 81 27.98 17.77 11.44
N ARG A 82 28.23 19.08 11.30
CA ARG A 82 29.14 19.82 12.18
C ARG A 82 28.79 19.67 13.66
N ARG A 83 27.52 19.85 14.02
CA ARG A 83 27.01 19.63 15.39
C ARG A 83 27.24 18.19 15.89
N VAL A 84 27.14 17.19 15.02
CA VAL A 84 27.30 15.78 15.37
C VAL A 84 28.77 15.41 15.62
N VAL A 85 29.68 15.86 14.75
CA VAL A 85 31.13 15.57 14.87
C VAL A 85 31.85 16.52 15.83
N GLY A 86 31.26 17.66 16.18
CA GLY A 86 31.89 18.69 17.03
C GLY A 86 32.76 19.70 16.27
N ASP A 87 32.40 20.01 15.02
CA ASP A 87 33.12 20.93 14.13
C ASP A 87 32.47 22.34 14.08
N HIS A 88 33.24 23.37 13.76
CA HIS A 88 32.80 24.77 13.78
C HIS A 88 32.88 25.46 12.40
N ALA A 89 31.81 26.15 12.00
CA ALA A 89 31.71 26.72 10.65
C ALA A 89 32.71 27.86 10.35
N GLU A 90 33.15 28.61 11.36
CA GLU A 90 34.09 29.74 11.23
C GLU A 90 35.56 29.32 11.39
N LYS A 91 35.80 28.16 12.02
CA LYS A 91 37.11 27.56 12.27
C LYS A 91 36.98 26.04 12.11
N PRO A 92 36.88 25.54 10.88
CA PRO A 92 36.66 24.11 10.65
C PRO A 92 37.91 23.32 11.04
N GLY A 93 37.73 22.33 11.90
CA GLY A 93 38.70 21.27 12.15
C GLY A 93 38.51 20.09 11.21
N TYR A 94 37.26 19.78 10.85
CA TYR A 94 36.95 18.57 10.06
C TYR A 94 36.28 18.86 8.71
N LEU A 95 35.34 19.81 8.62
CA LEU A 95 34.55 20.06 7.41
C LEU A 95 34.63 21.52 6.96
N GLU A 96 35.45 21.79 5.95
CA GLU A 96 35.63 23.12 5.36
C GLU A 96 34.50 23.46 4.37
N THR A 97 33.98 24.69 4.44
CA THR A 97 33.14 25.26 3.36
C THR A 97 34.05 26.03 2.40
N VAL A 98 34.18 25.59 1.15
CA VAL A 98 34.97 26.31 0.14
C VAL A 98 34.06 27.27 -0.64
N PRO A 99 34.23 28.61 -0.52
CA PRO A 99 33.30 29.57 -1.11
C PRO A 99 33.09 29.38 -2.61
N LYS A 100 31.82 29.37 -3.03
CA LYS A 100 31.36 29.13 -4.42
C LYS A 100 31.77 27.78 -5.04
N ARG A 101 32.46 26.88 -4.32
CA ARG A 101 32.92 25.59 -4.86
C ARG A 101 32.28 24.37 -4.20
N GLY A 102 31.99 24.40 -2.90
CA GLY A 102 31.37 23.25 -2.21
C GLY A 102 31.96 23.03 -0.82
N TYR A 103 32.21 21.77 -0.48
CA TYR A 103 32.70 21.35 0.83
C TYR A 103 33.90 20.41 0.69
N ARG A 104 34.79 20.40 1.68
CA ARG A 104 35.93 19.49 1.74
C ARG A 104 36.05 18.93 3.16
N PHE A 105 36.17 17.61 3.29
CA PHE A 105 36.59 17.00 4.54
C PHE A 105 38.11 17.12 4.65
N ILE A 106 38.61 17.78 5.69
CA ILE A 106 40.02 18.23 5.80
C ILE A 106 40.84 17.49 6.86
N ALA A 107 40.20 16.74 7.76
CA ALA A 107 40.93 15.89 8.70
C ALA A 107 41.51 14.65 8.02
N GLU A 108 42.54 14.09 8.63
CA GLU A 108 43.06 12.76 8.30
C GLU A 108 42.01 11.70 8.72
N VAL A 109 41.76 10.72 7.85
CA VAL A 109 40.69 9.73 8.00
C VAL A 109 41.27 8.34 7.87
N GLU A 110 41.26 7.59 8.97
CA GLU A 110 41.54 6.17 8.95
C GLU A 110 40.31 5.40 8.45
N VAL A 111 40.54 4.30 7.73
CA VAL A 111 39.48 3.43 7.21
C VAL A 111 39.80 1.98 7.57
N SER A 112 38.94 1.35 8.36
CA SER A 112 39.06 -0.06 8.70
C SER A 112 37.88 -0.88 8.14
N GLN A 113 38.12 -2.17 7.95
CA GLN A 113 37.03 -3.15 7.86
C GLN A 113 36.55 -3.50 9.28
N ALA A 114 35.36 -4.09 9.39
CA ALA A 114 34.58 -4.13 10.62
C ALA A 114 35.30 -4.74 11.86
N TRP A 115 34.95 -4.20 13.03
CA TRP A 115 35.46 -4.58 14.35
C TRP A 115 35.31 -6.08 14.65
N THR A 116 36.44 -6.77 14.87
CA THR A 116 36.47 -8.15 15.36
C THR A 116 36.63 -8.18 16.88
N PRO A 117 35.72 -8.82 17.64
CA PRO A 117 35.95 -9.13 19.05
C PRO A 117 37.20 -10.03 19.20
N SER A 118 38.14 -9.62 20.05
CA SER A 118 39.37 -10.37 20.29
C SER A 118 39.15 -11.58 21.20
N SER A 119 38.99 -12.77 20.61
CA SER A 119 39.23 -14.05 21.28
C SER A 119 40.46 -14.74 20.67
N ALA A 120 41.31 -15.28 21.54
CA ALA A 120 42.60 -15.87 21.14
C ALA A 120 42.48 -17.35 20.77
N GLU A 121 43.44 -17.84 19.96
CA GLU A 121 43.81 -19.25 19.75
C GLU A 121 42.66 -20.24 19.37
N LYS A 122 42.66 -20.87 18.19
CA LYS A 122 43.81 -21.60 17.61
C LYS A 122 43.70 -21.88 16.10
N SER A 123 44.85 -22.22 15.54
CA SER A 123 45.10 -22.63 14.15
C SER A 123 44.29 -23.83 13.65
N GLY A 124 43.84 -23.77 12.39
CA GLY A 124 43.46 -24.91 11.56
C GLY A 124 43.58 -24.53 10.08
N GLN A 125 44.47 -25.21 9.34
CA GLN A 125 44.74 -24.91 7.92
C GLN A 125 43.67 -25.54 7.01
N TYR A 126 43.50 -25.01 5.80
CA TYR A 126 43.80 -25.73 4.55
C TYR A 126 43.83 -24.77 3.34
N GLU A 127 44.77 -24.97 2.43
CA GLU A 127 44.91 -24.23 1.17
C GLU A 127 44.20 -24.95 0.01
N VAL A 128 43.81 -24.21 -1.03
CA VAL A 128 43.51 -24.77 -2.36
C VAL A 128 44.13 -23.88 -3.45
N SER A 129 44.89 -24.50 -4.35
CA SER A 129 45.61 -23.85 -5.45
C SER A 129 44.77 -23.72 -6.72
N GLN A 130 45.17 -22.84 -7.65
CA GLN A 130 44.60 -22.73 -9.00
C GLN A 130 45.51 -23.36 -10.07
N SER A 131 45.12 -24.54 -10.57
CA SER A 131 45.40 -25.06 -11.92
C SER A 131 44.43 -26.24 -12.17
N ASP A 132 43.99 -26.62 -13.38
CA ASP A 132 44.43 -26.29 -14.74
C ASP A 132 43.27 -26.26 -15.79
N MET A 133 43.64 -25.96 -17.04
CA MET A 133 42.85 -26.01 -18.29
C MET A 133 41.93 -27.25 -18.44
N ALA A 134 40.69 -27.20 -18.92
CA ALA A 134 40.11 -26.63 -20.16
C ALA A 134 40.35 -27.46 -21.45
N SER A 135 39.28 -27.96 -22.08
CA SER A 135 39.24 -28.34 -23.51
C SER A 135 37.80 -28.44 -24.06
N LEU A 136 37.56 -27.85 -25.25
CA LEU A 136 36.35 -27.99 -26.07
C LEU A 136 36.70 -27.75 -27.56
N PRO A 137 36.45 -28.72 -28.46
CA PRO A 137 36.37 -28.50 -29.91
C PRO A 137 34.91 -28.50 -30.40
N GLY A 138 34.66 -28.07 -31.64
CA GLY A 138 33.31 -28.06 -32.21
C GLY A 138 33.25 -28.05 -33.74
N ALA A 139 32.02 -27.90 -34.27
CA ALA A 139 31.61 -27.88 -35.68
C ALA A 139 31.70 -29.23 -36.46
N GLY A 140 30.64 -29.58 -37.21
CA GLY A 140 30.64 -30.79 -38.03
C GLY A 140 29.32 -31.21 -38.71
N VAL A 141 28.92 -30.52 -39.79
CA VAL A 141 28.30 -31.08 -41.03
C VAL A 141 26.92 -31.78 -40.99
N LEU A 142 26.09 -31.49 -42.01
CA LEU A 142 24.83 -32.17 -42.38
C LEU A 142 25.06 -33.27 -43.45
N PRO A 143 24.18 -34.28 -43.55
CA PRO A 143 23.86 -34.97 -44.79
C PRO A 143 22.44 -34.64 -45.31
N ASP A 144 22.18 -34.91 -46.60
CA ASP A 144 21.01 -34.43 -47.35
C ASP A 144 20.46 -35.51 -48.33
N ALA A 145 19.27 -35.27 -48.91
CA ALA A 145 18.57 -36.08 -49.94
C ALA A 145 18.10 -37.51 -49.52
N VAL A 146 17.20 -38.26 -50.18
CA VAL A 146 16.61 -38.33 -51.55
C VAL A 146 15.19 -38.98 -51.44
N SER A 147 14.13 -38.77 -52.25
CA SER A 147 13.57 -37.64 -53.03
C SER A 147 12.18 -38.01 -53.64
N GLY A 148 11.22 -37.08 -53.79
CA GLY A 148 9.95 -37.26 -54.54
C GLY A 148 8.68 -37.43 -53.70
N GLY A 149 7.46 -37.18 -54.20
CA GLY A 149 7.08 -36.58 -55.49
C GLY A 149 5.56 -36.37 -55.68
N SER A 150 5.19 -35.29 -56.39
CA SER A 150 3.98 -35.09 -57.23
C SER A 150 2.56 -35.57 -56.81
N VAL A 151 1.65 -34.57 -56.70
CA VAL A 151 0.29 -34.49 -57.31
C VAL A 151 -0.99 -34.82 -56.48
N GLU A 152 -2.01 -33.99 -56.76
CA GLU A 152 -3.47 -34.02 -56.49
C GLU A 152 -4.09 -33.86 -55.07
N PRO A 153 -4.90 -32.79 -54.89
CA PRO A 153 -5.98 -32.71 -53.90
C PRO A 153 -7.38 -32.52 -54.53
N ALA A 154 -8.38 -33.28 -54.07
CA ALA A 154 -9.80 -33.14 -54.43
C ALA A 154 -10.70 -33.81 -53.35
N PRO A 155 -12.03 -33.54 -53.27
CA PRO A 155 -12.85 -32.78 -54.21
C PRO A 155 -13.81 -31.70 -53.61
N THR A 156 -14.14 -30.69 -54.44
CA THR A 156 -15.44 -29.96 -54.49
C THR A 156 -15.94 -29.19 -53.24
N SER A 157 -16.38 -27.95 -53.38
CA SER A 157 -17.64 -27.62 -54.07
C SER A 157 -17.55 -26.44 -55.07
N ARG A 158 -18.67 -26.17 -55.76
CA ARG A 158 -18.75 -25.33 -56.97
C ARG A 158 -19.20 -23.89 -56.65
N ILE A 159 -18.75 -22.94 -57.47
CA ILE A 159 -19.59 -21.91 -58.13
C ILE A 159 -18.85 -21.48 -59.41
N GLY A 160 -19.59 -21.22 -60.50
CA GLY A 160 -19.02 -20.82 -61.79
C GLY A 160 -19.33 -19.36 -62.13
N GLY A 161 -18.44 -18.71 -62.89
CA GLY A 161 -18.63 -17.33 -63.36
C GLY A 161 -17.66 -16.95 -64.48
N ILE A 162 -18.14 -16.94 -65.73
CA ILE A 162 -17.33 -16.59 -66.92
C ILE A 162 -17.34 -15.08 -67.13
N ARG A 163 -16.16 -14.45 -67.36
CA ARG A 163 -16.01 -13.29 -68.25
C ARG A 163 -14.56 -13.05 -68.67
N THR A 164 -14.39 -12.52 -69.88
CA THR A 164 -13.11 -12.30 -70.57
C THR A 164 -12.44 -10.95 -70.21
N PRO A 165 -11.11 -10.82 -70.34
CA PRO A 165 -10.39 -9.62 -69.95
C PRO A 165 -10.46 -8.50 -71.00
N LEU A 166 -10.90 -7.31 -70.59
CA LEU A 166 -10.81 -6.09 -71.39
C LEU A 166 -9.41 -5.48 -71.29
N ARG A 167 -8.68 -5.43 -72.41
CA ARG A 167 -7.38 -4.73 -72.51
C ARG A 167 -7.54 -3.21 -72.44
N LEU A 168 -7.56 -2.63 -71.23
CA LEU A 168 -7.37 -1.18 -71.08
C LEU A 168 -5.94 -0.79 -71.50
N GLY A 169 -5.83 0.13 -72.46
CA GLY A 169 -4.53 0.57 -72.98
C GLY A 169 -3.64 1.18 -71.90
N ARG A 170 -2.38 0.71 -71.82
CA ARG A 170 -1.36 1.03 -70.80
C ARG A 170 -1.26 2.52 -70.41
N ARG A 171 -1.50 3.42 -71.37
CA ARG A 171 -1.49 4.89 -71.18
C ARG A 171 -2.63 5.41 -70.29
N ARG A 172 -3.83 4.80 -70.32
CA ARG A 172 -4.95 5.16 -69.42
C ARG A 172 -4.71 4.67 -67.99
N PHE A 173 -4.11 3.50 -67.81
CA PHE A 173 -3.73 2.98 -66.50
C PHE A 173 -2.68 3.89 -65.82
N LEU A 174 -1.66 4.34 -66.57
CA LEU A 174 -0.64 5.26 -66.05
C LEU A 174 -1.23 6.62 -65.63
N LEU A 175 -2.17 7.18 -66.40
CA LEU A 175 -2.86 8.42 -66.03
C LEU A 175 -3.73 8.26 -64.78
N PHE A 176 -4.42 7.11 -64.63
CA PHE A 176 -5.20 6.81 -63.42
C PHE A 176 -4.30 6.62 -62.20
N ALA A 177 -3.19 5.90 -62.33
CA ALA A 177 -2.20 5.73 -61.26
C ALA A 177 -1.57 7.06 -60.83
N ALA A 178 -1.24 7.94 -61.77
CA ALA A 178 -0.74 9.29 -61.47
C ALA A 178 -1.78 10.15 -60.72
N LEU A 179 -3.07 10.06 -61.11
CA LEU A 179 -4.15 10.75 -60.41
C LEU A 179 -4.35 10.21 -58.99
N VAL A 180 -4.31 8.89 -58.79
CA VAL A 180 -4.39 8.27 -57.46
C VAL A 180 -3.21 8.68 -56.58
N LEU A 181 -1.98 8.73 -57.12
CA LEU A 181 -0.80 9.21 -56.39
C LEU A 181 -0.90 10.71 -56.05
N ALA A 182 -1.45 11.54 -56.94
CA ALA A 182 -1.69 12.95 -56.66
C ALA A 182 -2.74 13.14 -55.54
N VAL A 183 -3.85 12.40 -55.59
CA VAL A 183 -4.89 12.44 -54.56
C VAL A 183 -4.37 11.91 -53.22
N ALA A 184 -3.58 10.82 -53.22
CA ALA A 184 -2.94 10.29 -52.02
C ALA A 184 -1.91 11.28 -51.43
N GLY A 185 -1.13 11.96 -52.28
CA GLY A 185 -0.21 13.01 -51.88
C GLY A 185 -0.93 14.22 -51.26
N ILE A 186 -2.03 14.67 -51.87
CA ILE A 186 -2.86 15.76 -51.34
C ILE A 186 -3.54 15.35 -50.02
N ALA A 187 -4.05 14.11 -49.92
CA ALA A 187 -4.64 13.59 -48.69
C ALA A 187 -3.60 13.47 -47.56
N GLY A 188 -2.40 12.97 -47.87
CA GLY A 188 -1.27 12.91 -46.93
C GLY A 188 -0.80 14.30 -46.50
N TRP A 189 -0.77 15.28 -47.41
CA TRP A 189 -0.46 16.68 -47.11
C TRP A 189 -1.54 17.32 -46.22
N PHE A 190 -2.82 17.08 -46.48
CA PHE A 190 -3.92 17.52 -45.61
C PHE A 190 -3.91 16.81 -44.25
N ALA A 191 -3.50 15.55 -44.18
CA ALA A 191 -3.28 14.85 -42.92
C ALA A 191 -2.13 15.50 -42.15
N LEU A 192 -0.98 15.77 -42.77
CA LEU A 192 0.17 16.45 -42.16
C LEU A 192 -0.11 17.91 -41.74
N LEU A 193 -1.07 18.58 -42.40
CA LEU A 193 -1.56 19.91 -42.00
C LEU A 193 -2.63 19.85 -40.89
N ARG A 194 -3.36 18.75 -40.75
CA ARG A 194 -4.36 18.53 -39.69
C ARG A 194 -3.81 17.81 -38.45
N SER A 195 -2.69 17.10 -38.57
CA SER A 195 -1.92 16.60 -37.43
C SER A 195 -1.53 17.80 -36.56
N PRO A 196 -2.04 17.92 -35.32
CA PRO A 196 -1.60 18.98 -34.44
C PRO A 196 -0.10 18.81 -34.23
N ARG A 197 0.69 19.84 -34.58
CA ARG A 197 2.11 19.89 -34.24
C ARG A 197 2.25 20.11 -32.74
N VAL A 198 1.98 19.06 -31.98
CA VAL A 198 2.41 18.92 -30.59
C VAL A 198 3.94 18.91 -30.62
N ARG A 199 4.53 20.10 -30.55
CA ARG A 199 5.90 20.22 -30.05
C ARG A 199 5.88 19.61 -28.65
N PRO A 200 6.66 18.56 -28.36
CA PRO A 200 6.87 18.14 -26.99
C PRO A 200 7.67 19.24 -26.30
N LEU A 201 6.96 20.23 -25.75
CA LEU A 201 7.42 20.95 -24.59
C LEU A 201 7.37 19.95 -23.44
N THR A 202 8.40 19.11 -23.37
CA THR A 202 8.62 18.16 -22.28
C THR A 202 9.03 18.94 -21.04
N ALA A 203 8.08 19.71 -20.50
CA ALA A 203 8.13 20.21 -19.14
C ALA A 203 8.10 18.99 -18.23
N THR A 204 9.29 18.46 -17.91
CA THR A 204 9.48 17.30 -17.05
C THR A 204 8.70 17.51 -15.76
N LEU A 205 7.82 16.56 -15.41
CA LEU A 205 7.02 16.66 -14.19
C LEU A 205 7.96 16.83 -13.00
N ARG A 206 7.84 17.97 -12.32
CA ARG A 206 8.76 18.35 -11.25
C ARG A 206 8.14 18.03 -9.91
N THR A 207 8.50 16.88 -9.36
CA THR A 207 8.11 16.47 -8.02
C THR A 207 9.02 17.10 -6.96
N VAL A 208 8.44 17.77 -5.98
CA VAL A 208 9.11 18.33 -4.80
C VAL A 208 8.31 17.97 -3.54
N PRO A 209 8.95 17.82 -2.37
CA PRO A 209 8.22 17.87 -1.11
C PRO A 209 7.52 19.24 -0.99
N PHE A 210 6.23 19.23 -0.67
CA PHE A 210 5.48 20.45 -0.33
C PHE A 210 5.71 20.82 1.13
N THR A 211 5.63 19.81 1.98
CA THR A 211 5.85 19.81 3.42
C THR A 211 7.09 18.97 3.77
N SER A 212 7.44 18.94 5.06
CA SER A 212 8.39 18.00 5.65
C SER A 212 8.25 18.03 7.18
N LEU A 213 7.03 17.87 7.69
CA LEU A 213 6.75 17.90 9.13
C LEU A 213 7.11 16.53 9.75
N THR A 214 6.78 16.31 11.02
CA THR A 214 7.02 15.01 11.67
C THR A 214 5.70 14.32 11.98
N GLY A 215 5.64 13.00 11.84
CA GLY A 215 4.41 12.21 11.92
C GLY A 215 3.78 12.02 10.55
N ARG A 216 2.48 11.75 10.50
CA ARG A 216 1.76 11.51 9.24
C ARG A 216 0.98 12.74 8.79
N GLU A 217 1.21 13.13 7.54
CA GLU A 217 0.43 14.09 6.76
C GLU A 217 -0.36 13.31 5.69
N LYS A 218 -1.69 13.46 5.62
CA LYS A 218 -2.57 12.69 4.71
C LYS A 218 -3.68 13.56 4.09
N TRP A 219 -4.32 13.05 3.05
CA TRP A 219 -5.46 13.65 2.32
C TRP A 219 -5.25 15.12 1.85
N PRO A 220 -4.29 15.39 0.96
CA PRO A 220 -4.08 16.74 0.41
C PRO A 220 -5.20 17.15 -0.56
N ALA A 221 -5.72 18.37 -0.41
CA ALA A 221 -6.74 18.97 -1.27
C ALA A 221 -6.42 20.42 -1.63
N PHE A 222 -6.43 20.75 -2.92
CA PHE A 222 -6.17 22.11 -3.40
C PHE A 222 -7.34 23.06 -3.16
N SER A 223 -7.02 24.32 -2.84
CA SER A 223 -7.95 25.43 -2.96
C SER A 223 -8.39 25.65 -4.42
N PRO A 224 -9.55 26.29 -4.68
CA PRO A 224 -10.05 26.49 -6.05
C PRO A 224 -9.13 27.32 -6.96
N ASP A 225 -8.28 28.17 -6.37
CA ASP A 225 -7.27 28.98 -7.05
C ASP A 225 -5.90 28.29 -7.18
N GLY A 226 -5.75 27.07 -6.63
CA GLY A 226 -4.53 26.25 -6.71
C GLY A 226 -3.32 26.79 -5.94
N ASN A 227 -3.49 27.82 -5.10
CA ASN A 227 -2.41 28.46 -4.35
C ASN A 227 -2.29 27.98 -2.90
N GLN A 228 -3.22 27.18 -2.40
CA GLN A 228 -3.17 26.57 -1.08
C GLN A 228 -3.49 25.08 -1.17
N ILE A 229 -2.99 24.30 -0.20
CA ILE A 229 -3.35 22.91 0.03
C ILE A 229 -3.87 22.81 1.47
N ALA A 230 -5.05 22.22 1.64
CA ALA A 230 -5.52 21.71 2.92
C ALA A 230 -5.09 20.24 3.04
N PHE A 231 -4.75 19.79 4.24
CA PHE A 231 -4.37 18.42 4.53
C PHE A 231 -4.62 18.12 6.01
N SER A 232 -4.68 16.83 6.37
CA SER A 232 -4.68 16.44 7.78
C SER A 232 -3.27 16.10 8.23
N TRP A 233 -2.89 16.50 9.45
CA TRP A 233 -1.60 16.16 10.05
C TRP A 233 -1.76 15.79 11.52
N GLU A 234 -0.97 14.81 11.99
CA GLU A 234 -0.99 14.33 13.39
C GLU A 234 -0.37 15.32 14.40
N GLY A 235 0.21 16.43 13.94
CA GLY A 235 0.90 17.41 14.77
C GLY A 235 2.18 16.87 15.43
N ASP A 236 2.91 17.77 16.12
CA ASP A 236 4.15 17.40 16.83
C ASP A 236 3.92 16.40 17.99
N LYS A 237 2.70 16.35 18.53
CA LYS A 237 2.29 15.46 19.62
C LYS A 237 1.92 14.04 19.20
N ARG A 238 1.58 13.86 17.91
CA ARG A 238 1.10 12.61 17.30
C ARG A 238 -0.10 11.98 18.01
N ASP A 239 -1.00 12.81 18.55
CA ASP A 239 -2.16 12.42 19.35
C ASP A 239 -3.47 12.32 18.53
N ASN A 240 -3.77 13.29 17.67
CA ASN A 240 -4.92 13.24 16.75
C ASN A 240 -4.58 13.89 15.39
N PHE A 241 -5.36 13.58 14.34
CA PHE A 241 -5.32 14.35 13.10
C PHE A 241 -6.19 15.61 13.23
N ASP A 242 -5.66 16.78 12.86
CA ASP A 242 -6.44 18.00 12.64
C ASP A 242 -6.33 18.47 11.18
N ILE A 243 -7.20 19.38 10.76
CA ILE A 243 -7.09 20.05 9.45
C ILE A 243 -6.11 21.22 9.53
N TYR A 244 -5.14 21.25 8.61
CA TYR A 244 -4.19 22.33 8.38
C TYR A 244 -4.33 22.88 6.95
N VAL A 245 -3.95 24.14 6.74
CA VAL A 245 -3.84 24.77 5.41
C VAL A 245 -2.46 25.42 5.26
N GLN A 246 -1.82 25.26 4.11
CA GLN A 246 -0.53 25.89 3.81
C GLN A 246 -0.52 26.44 2.37
N ILE A 247 0.23 27.54 2.17
CA ILE A 247 0.37 28.23 0.88
C ILE A 247 1.41 27.52 0.02
N VAL A 248 1.15 27.40 -1.27
CA VAL A 248 2.04 26.74 -2.24
C VAL A 248 3.32 27.57 -2.45
N GLY A 249 4.41 27.10 -1.84
CA GLY A 249 5.77 27.62 -2.02
C GLY A 249 6.32 28.42 -0.84
N THR A 250 5.50 28.84 0.13
CA THR A 250 5.93 29.61 1.31
C THR A 250 5.02 29.38 2.53
N GLY A 251 5.58 29.59 3.74
CA GLY A 251 4.84 29.65 4.99
C GLY A 251 4.74 28.34 5.76
N GLU A 252 4.44 28.46 7.06
CA GLU A 252 4.16 27.34 7.96
C GLU A 252 2.68 26.90 7.88
N PRO A 253 2.33 25.65 8.22
CA PRO A 253 0.95 25.18 8.23
C PRO A 253 0.05 25.90 9.24
N LEU A 254 -1.11 26.38 8.77
CA LEU A 254 -2.15 27.00 9.58
C LEU A 254 -3.12 25.94 10.10
N ARG A 255 -2.99 25.52 11.38
CA ARG A 255 -3.99 24.68 12.05
C ARG A 255 -5.36 25.39 12.08
N LEU A 256 -6.40 24.69 11.62
CA LEU A 256 -7.80 25.15 11.60
C LEU A 256 -8.67 24.49 12.67
N THR A 257 -8.53 23.19 12.92
CA THR A 257 -9.31 22.45 13.94
C THR A 257 -8.46 22.05 15.15
N GLN A 258 -9.12 21.78 16.29
CA GLN A 258 -8.47 21.48 17.59
C GLN A 258 -9.33 20.53 18.45
N HIS A 259 -9.90 19.49 17.83
CA HIS A 259 -10.76 18.52 18.52
C HIS A 259 -9.94 17.27 18.93
N PRO A 260 -10.19 16.59 20.06
CA PRO A 260 -9.54 15.31 20.39
C PRO A 260 -9.94 14.13 19.46
N GLY A 261 -10.62 14.41 18.34
CA GLY A 261 -11.03 13.41 17.36
C GLY A 261 -10.14 13.47 16.11
N MET A 262 -10.32 12.49 15.22
CA MET A 262 -9.59 12.45 13.96
C MET A 262 -10.34 13.27 12.90
N ASP A 263 -9.79 14.43 12.52
CA ASP A 263 -10.31 15.25 11.43
C ASP A 263 -9.57 14.91 10.11
N VAL A 264 -10.31 14.37 9.15
CA VAL A 264 -9.78 13.70 7.94
C VAL A 264 -10.55 14.11 6.68
N CYS A 265 -9.98 13.80 5.50
CA CYS A 265 -10.56 14.10 4.18
C CYS A 265 -11.04 15.56 4.01
N PRO A 266 -10.16 16.58 4.13
CA PRO A 266 -10.54 17.96 3.86
C PRO A 266 -10.85 18.19 2.38
N ALA A 267 -11.97 18.84 2.07
CA ALA A 267 -12.32 19.25 0.71
C ALA A 267 -12.80 20.71 0.67
N TRP A 268 -12.19 21.50 -0.20
CA TRP A 268 -12.51 22.92 -0.37
C TRP A 268 -13.85 23.14 -1.06
N SER A 269 -14.63 24.09 -0.51
CA SER A 269 -15.76 24.71 -1.21
C SER A 269 -15.30 25.45 -2.48
N PRO A 270 -16.14 25.54 -3.52
CA PRO A 270 -15.75 26.16 -4.79
C PRO A 270 -15.43 27.67 -4.71
N ASP A 271 -15.91 28.36 -3.68
CA ASP A 271 -15.61 29.79 -3.44
C ASP A 271 -14.35 30.02 -2.60
N GLY A 272 -13.70 28.94 -2.13
CA GLY A 272 -12.46 28.98 -1.37
C GLY A 272 -12.59 29.46 0.08
N ARG A 273 -13.81 29.68 0.60
CA ARG A 273 -14.01 30.22 1.96
C ARG A 273 -14.12 29.16 3.04
N THR A 274 -14.55 27.97 2.68
CA THR A 274 -14.91 26.88 3.59
C THR A 274 -14.22 25.58 3.19
N ILE A 275 -13.84 24.76 4.17
CA ILE A 275 -13.39 23.38 3.97
C ILE A 275 -14.40 22.46 4.64
N ALA A 276 -14.95 21.49 3.92
CA ALA A 276 -15.68 20.37 4.51
C ALA A 276 -14.69 19.28 4.94
N PHE A 277 -14.99 18.53 5.99
CA PHE A 277 -14.13 17.45 6.48
C PHE A 277 -14.97 16.42 7.25
N ILE A 278 -14.39 15.24 7.47
CA ILE A 278 -14.96 14.20 8.31
C ILE A 278 -14.29 14.25 9.68
N ARG A 279 -15.07 14.16 10.76
CA ARG A 279 -14.58 13.88 12.11
C ARG A 279 -15.00 12.50 12.54
N GLU A 280 -14.07 11.77 13.16
CA GLU A 280 -14.37 10.56 13.93
C GLU A 280 -14.00 10.75 15.41
N HIS A 281 -14.92 10.40 16.30
CA HIS A 281 -14.73 10.44 17.76
C HIS A 281 -15.61 9.39 18.42
N GLU A 282 -15.03 8.52 19.28
CA GLU A 282 -15.77 7.48 20.02
C GLU A 282 -16.69 6.63 19.11
N GLY A 283 -16.18 6.22 17.94
CA GLY A 283 -16.93 5.46 16.93
C GLY A 283 -17.99 6.24 16.13
N ASN A 284 -18.23 7.52 16.45
CA ASN A 284 -19.19 8.38 15.75
C ASN A 284 -18.51 9.10 14.57
N VAL A 285 -19.02 8.90 13.36
CA VAL A 285 -18.53 9.57 12.14
C VAL A 285 -19.46 10.72 11.75
N THR A 286 -18.92 11.92 11.59
CA THR A 286 -19.68 13.16 11.33
C THR A 286 -19.07 13.95 10.17
N LEU A 287 -19.92 14.54 9.33
CA LEU A 287 -19.52 15.52 8.30
C LEU A 287 -19.69 16.94 8.85
N LEU A 288 -18.60 17.71 8.83
CA LEU A 288 -18.53 19.10 9.31
C LEU A 288 -17.97 20.04 8.22
N SER A 289 -17.95 21.32 8.53
CA SER A 289 -17.18 22.32 7.78
C SER A 289 -16.55 23.39 8.68
N VAL A 290 -15.44 23.98 8.24
CA VAL A 290 -14.67 25.03 8.95
C VAL A 290 -14.28 26.16 7.99
N PRO A 291 -14.24 27.44 8.44
CA PRO A 291 -13.74 28.54 7.62
C PRO A 291 -12.23 28.43 7.35
N ALA A 292 -11.82 28.65 6.10
CA ALA A 292 -10.42 28.50 5.67
C ALA A 292 -9.44 29.51 6.30
N LEU A 293 -9.95 30.62 6.86
CA LEU A 293 -9.16 31.67 7.52
C LEU A 293 -9.21 31.58 9.07
N ARG A 294 -9.50 30.37 9.59
CA ARG A 294 -9.94 30.06 10.97
C ARG A 294 -11.34 30.57 11.32
N GLY A 295 -11.96 29.87 12.26
CA GLY A 295 -13.28 30.11 12.83
C GLY A 295 -13.75 28.86 13.58
N PRO A 296 -14.92 28.89 14.23
CA PRO A 296 -15.54 27.66 14.73
C PRO A 296 -15.90 26.74 13.56
N ASP A 297 -15.83 25.44 13.80
CA ASP A 297 -16.40 24.44 12.91
C ASP A 297 -17.92 24.32 13.09
N ARG A 298 -18.57 23.72 12.08
CA ARG A 298 -20.02 23.56 12.00
C ARG A 298 -20.36 22.14 11.60
N THR A 299 -21.09 21.43 12.45
CA THR A 299 -21.72 20.15 12.10
C THR A 299 -22.71 20.33 10.95
N LEU A 300 -22.59 19.48 9.92
CA LEU A 300 -23.55 19.42 8.81
C LEU A 300 -24.52 18.24 9.01
N ILE A 301 -24.02 17.01 9.13
CA ILE A 301 -24.80 15.79 9.37
C ILE A 301 -23.96 14.69 10.06
N PRO A 302 -24.57 13.79 10.86
CA PRO A 302 -23.97 12.51 11.20
C PRO A 302 -24.06 11.51 10.04
N LEU A 303 -23.11 10.57 9.99
CA LEU A 303 -23.02 9.48 9.01
C LEU A 303 -23.20 8.13 9.69
N ASN A 304 -23.74 7.13 8.97
CA ASN A 304 -23.79 5.73 9.41
C ASN A 304 -22.61 4.93 8.82
N PHE A 305 -21.50 5.61 8.50
CA PHE A 305 -20.35 5.00 7.86
C PHE A 305 -19.59 4.09 8.84
N THR A 306 -18.87 3.10 8.31
CA THR A 306 -17.97 2.24 9.06
C THR A 306 -16.73 2.03 8.20
N ARG A 307 -15.53 2.16 8.78
CA ARG A 307 -14.26 1.92 8.06
C ARG A 307 -14.26 0.53 7.41
N SER A 308 -13.57 0.42 6.29
CA SER A 308 -13.19 -0.88 5.70
C SER A 308 -11.87 -1.37 6.32
N TRP A 309 -11.37 -2.56 5.96
CA TRP A 309 -10.10 -3.08 6.50
C TRP A 309 -8.91 -2.23 6.06
N TYR A 310 -8.93 -1.67 4.84
CA TYR A 310 -7.97 -0.63 4.42
C TYR A 310 -8.09 0.72 5.18
N GLY A 311 -8.87 0.81 6.25
CA GLY A 311 -9.02 2.02 7.06
C GLY A 311 -9.64 3.20 6.32
N GLN A 312 -10.36 2.95 5.22
CA GLN A 312 -10.83 4.01 4.32
C GLN A 312 -11.93 4.86 4.97
N TYR A 313 -11.80 6.17 4.82
CA TYR A 313 -12.73 7.19 5.32
C TYR A 313 -13.73 7.61 4.22
N PRO A 314 -14.91 8.15 4.59
CA PRO A 314 -15.92 8.59 3.62
C PRO A 314 -15.49 9.92 2.98
N ASP A 315 -14.70 9.83 1.92
CA ASP A 315 -14.19 10.99 1.17
C ASP A 315 -15.31 11.89 0.61
N VAL A 316 -15.04 13.19 0.50
CA VAL A 316 -16.06 14.23 0.30
C VAL A 316 -15.77 15.15 -0.88
N SER A 317 -16.79 15.44 -1.70
CA SER A 317 -16.63 16.32 -2.87
C SER A 317 -17.77 17.30 -3.03
N TRP A 318 -17.43 18.58 -3.21
CA TRP A 318 -18.38 19.67 -3.45
C TRP A 318 -18.80 19.73 -4.92
N SER A 319 -20.09 19.97 -5.19
CA SER A 319 -20.54 20.39 -6.52
C SER A 319 -19.89 21.73 -6.90
N PRO A 320 -19.57 21.99 -8.18
CA PRO A 320 -18.93 23.24 -8.58
C PRO A 320 -19.76 24.51 -8.29
N ASP A 321 -21.07 24.39 -8.12
CA ASP A 321 -21.97 25.48 -7.73
C ASP A 321 -22.08 25.69 -6.20
N GLY A 322 -21.41 24.86 -5.41
CA GLY A 322 -21.32 24.98 -3.95
C GLY A 322 -22.57 24.55 -3.16
N LYS A 323 -23.59 23.99 -3.80
CA LYS A 323 -24.88 23.65 -3.14
C LYS A 323 -24.97 22.21 -2.63
N LEU A 324 -24.16 21.29 -3.17
CA LEU A 324 -24.18 19.88 -2.84
C LEU A 324 -22.82 19.39 -2.34
N ILE A 325 -22.84 18.42 -1.43
CA ILE A 325 -21.68 17.57 -1.12
C ILE A 325 -22.03 16.11 -1.45
N ALA A 326 -21.15 15.43 -2.17
CA ALA A 326 -21.18 13.98 -2.41
C ALA A 326 -20.27 13.27 -1.41
N PHE A 327 -20.73 12.15 -0.84
CA PHE A 327 -20.04 11.39 0.22
C PHE A 327 -20.56 9.93 0.29
N PRO A 328 -19.74 8.95 0.74
CA PRO A 328 -20.22 7.61 1.07
C PRO A 328 -21.01 7.57 2.38
N ASP A 329 -22.13 6.85 2.42
CA ASP A 329 -22.91 6.61 3.65
C ASP A 329 -23.79 5.35 3.53
N LYS A 330 -24.13 4.75 4.67
CA LYS A 330 -24.94 3.52 4.76
C LYS A 330 -26.41 3.83 5.03
N THR A 331 -27.30 3.05 4.42
CA THR A 331 -28.67 2.91 4.93
C THR A 331 -28.60 2.10 6.23
N ARG A 332 -29.21 2.56 7.32
CA ARG A 332 -29.27 1.80 8.58
C ARG A 332 -29.87 0.41 8.33
N GLY A 333 -29.17 -0.66 8.73
CA GLY A 333 -29.56 -2.04 8.42
C GLY A 333 -29.18 -2.50 7.00
N LYS A 334 -28.14 -1.90 6.40
CA LYS A 334 -27.43 -2.44 5.23
C LYS A 334 -25.91 -2.42 5.47
N PRO A 335 -25.17 -3.47 5.08
CA PRO A 335 -23.75 -3.60 5.41
C PRO A 335 -22.86 -2.61 4.66
N ALA A 336 -23.22 -2.30 3.41
CA ALA A 336 -22.41 -1.57 2.45
C ALA A 336 -22.78 -0.08 2.33
N PRO A 337 -21.80 0.83 2.16
CA PRO A 337 -22.05 2.24 1.84
C PRO A 337 -22.31 2.44 0.34
N THR A 338 -23.11 3.45 0.03
CA THR A 338 -23.35 3.96 -1.33
C THR A 338 -23.01 5.45 -1.39
N ILE A 339 -22.95 6.07 -2.57
CA ILE A 339 -22.80 7.52 -2.67
C ILE A 339 -24.14 8.22 -2.37
N TRP A 340 -24.10 9.26 -1.54
CA TRP A 340 -25.20 10.15 -1.20
C TRP A 340 -24.88 11.59 -1.62
N LEU A 341 -25.93 12.42 -1.71
CA LEU A 341 -25.86 13.85 -1.96
C LEU A 341 -26.58 14.61 -0.85
N LEU A 342 -25.86 15.53 -0.19
CA LEU A 342 -26.36 16.45 0.83
C LEU A 342 -26.66 17.80 0.17
N SER A 343 -27.87 18.33 0.34
CA SER A 343 -28.19 19.74 0.04
C SER A 343 -27.77 20.62 1.21
N LEU A 344 -26.91 21.62 0.97
CA LEU A 344 -26.44 22.53 2.02
C LEU A 344 -27.50 23.58 2.42
N ASP A 345 -28.41 23.94 1.50
CA ASP A 345 -29.54 24.83 1.78
C ASP A 345 -30.54 24.24 2.79
N THR A 346 -30.65 22.89 2.85
CA THR A 346 -31.69 22.18 3.61
C THR A 346 -31.17 21.17 4.63
N LEU A 347 -29.86 20.87 4.59
CA LEU A 347 -29.18 19.78 5.30
C LEU A 347 -29.83 18.39 5.14
N LYS A 348 -30.58 18.17 4.05
CA LYS A 348 -31.18 16.87 3.72
C LYS A 348 -30.28 16.08 2.76
N LYS A 349 -30.03 14.81 3.09
CA LYS A 349 -29.31 13.85 2.24
C LYS A 349 -30.27 12.93 1.47
N ARG A 350 -29.88 12.57 0.23
CA ARG A 350 -30.53 11.56 -0.61
C ARG A 350 -29.49 10.59 -1.20
N PRO A 351 -29.83 9.32 -1.46
CA PRO A 351 -28.92 8.43 -2.17
C PRO A 351 -28.74 8.90 -3.62
N LEU A 352 -27.57 8.67 -4.18
CA LEU A 352 -27.24 8.88 -5.59
C LEU A 352 -27.09 7.55 -6.32
N THR A 353 -26.30 6.63 -5.78
CA THR A 353 -26.08 5.30 -6.37
C THR A 353 -26.94 4.22 -5.70
N ARG A 354 -27.04 3.07 -6.36
CA ARG A 354 -27.53 1.81 -5.77
C ARG A 354 -26.49 0.73 -6.02
N LEU A 355 -26.19 -0.07 -5.01
CA LEU A 355 -25.20 -1.14 -5.08
C LEU A 355 -25.84 -2.43 -5.64
N PRO A 356 -25.21 -3.12 -6.62
CA PRO A 356 -25.69 -4.42 -7.10
C PRO A 356 -25.48 -5.53 -6.05
N LYS A 357 -26.20 -6.66 -6.18
CA LYS A 357 -25.95 -7.84 -5.33
C LYS A 357 -24.49 -8.32 -5.52
N GLY A 358 -23.82 -8.65 -4.42
CA GLY A 358 -22.44 -9.18 -4.41
C GLY A 358 -21.34 -8.13 -4.34
N TYR A 359 -21.66 -6.84 -4.54
CA TYR A 359 -20.70 -5.74 -4.41
C TYR A 359 -20.59 -5.26 -2.94
N PHE A 360 -19.45 -4.66 -2.61
CA PHE A 360 -19.02 -4.34 -1.24
C PHE A 360 -19.25 -2.87 -0.85
N ALA A 361 -19.02 -1.92 -1.76
CA ALA A 361 -19.16 -0.47 -1.49
C ALA A 361 -19.21 0.39 -2.77
N ASP A 362 -19.71 1.62 -2.66
CA ASP A 362 -19.33 2.73 -3.54
C ASP A 362 -18.56 3.78 -2.73
N LEU A 363 -17.33 4.15 -3.15
CA LEU A 363 -16.39 5.02 -2.42
C LEU A 363 -15.71 6.05 -3.33
N TYR A 364 -14.97 7.01 -2.75
CA TYR A 364 -14.23 8.08 -3.46
C TYR A 364 -15.07 8.89 -4.50
N PRO A 365 -16.17 9.55 -4.09
CA PRO A 365 -16.95 10.38 -5.00
C PRO A 365 -16.22 11.69 -5.33
N ALA A 366 -16.12 12.03 -6.62
CA ALA A 366 -15.61 13.32 -7.10
C ALA A 366 -16.53 13.95 -8.14
N PHE A 367 -17.00 15.18 -7.92
CA PHE A 367 -17.73 15.94 -8.93
C PHE A 367 -16.84 16.35 -10.11
N SER A 368 -17.37 16.24 -11.32
CA SER A 368 -16.76 16.79 -12.54
C SER A 368 -16.66 18.33 -12.46
N PRO A 369 -15.73 18.97 -13.19
CA PRO A 369 -15.58 20.44 -13.18
C PRO A 369 -16.83 21.21 -13.61
N ASP A 370 -17.70 20.60 -14.43
CA ASP A 370 -18.99 21.15 -14.88
C ASP A 370 -20.17 20.82 -13.96
N GLY A 371 -20.01 19.88 -13.02
CA GLY A 371 -21.07 19.40 -12.12
C GLY A 371 -22.10 18.48 -12.78
N GLU A 372 -21.92 18.09 -14.04
CA GLU A 372 -22.83 17.20 -14.76
C GLU A 372 -22.69 15.73 -14.34
N ARG A 373 -21.58 15.36 -13.68
CA ARG A 373 -21.25 13.97 -13.30
C ARG A 373 -20.57 13.91 -11.94
N VAL A 374 -20.69 12.74 -11.30
CA VAL A 374 -19.87 12.31 -10.16
C VAL A 374 -19.13 11.06 -10.59
N ALA A 375 -17.80 11.11 -10.57
CA ALA A 375 -16.96 9.91 -10.64
C ALA A 375 -16.94 9.24 -9.26
N PHE A 376 -16.85 7.92 -9.21
CA PHE A 376 -16.69 7.15 -7.98
C PHE A 376 -16.05 5.80 -8.25
N THR A 377 -15.52 5.16 -7.22
CA THR A 377 -15.06 3.77 -7.27
C THR A 377 -16.16 2.83 -6.79
N ARG A 378 -16.36 1.71 -7.47
CA ARG A 378 -17.33 0.67 -7.09
C ARG A 378 -16.59 -0.63 -6.76
N TRP A 379 -16.74 -1.06 -5.52
CA TRP A 379 -15.95 -2.13 -4.92
C TRP A 379 -16.70 -3.46 -5.03
N ARG A 380 -16.05 -4.49 -5.57
CA ARG A 380 -16.55 -5.88 -5.62
C ARG A 380 -16.12 -6.68 -4.40
N SER A 381 -14.88 -6.47 -3.99
CA SER A 381 -14.23 -7.07 -2.82
C SER A 381 -13.51 -5.97 -2.05
N GLU A 382 -12.94 -6.30 -0.89
CA GLU A 382 -12.03 -5.38 -0.23
C GLU A 382 -10.77 -5.19 -1.09
N GLY A 383 -10.48 -3.94 -1.41
CA GLY A 383 -9.42 -3.48 -2.32
C GLY A 383 -9.84 -3.45 -3.79
N ILE A 384 -10.74 -4.33 -4.22
CA ILE A 384 -11.03 -4.55 -5.65
C ILE A 384 -12.16 -3.64 -6.14
N ALA A 385 -11.84 -2.72 -7.05
CA ALA A 385 -12.80 -1.75 -7.53
C ALA A 385 -12.53 -1.28 -8.97
N ASP A 386 -13.56 -0.66 -9.56
CA ASP A 386 -13.46 0.03 -10.84
C ASP A 386 -13.97 1.46 -10.76
N VAL A 387 -13.51 2.29 -11.70
CA VAL A 387 -13.99 3.64 -11.89
C VAL A 387 -15.34 3.63 -12.61
N TYR A 388 -16.31 4.31 -12.02
CA TYR A 388 -17.63 4.57 -12.58
C TYR A 388 -17.90 6.08 -12.63
N VAL A 389 -18.83 6.49 -13.49
CA VAL A 389 -19.41 7.85 -13.51
C VAL A 389 -20.92 7.78 -13.47
N VAL A 390 -21.57 8.70 -12.74
CA VAL A 390 -23.03 8.78 -12.59
C VAL A 390 -23.48 10.24 -12.71
N SER A 391 -24.63 10.49 -13.34
CA SER A 391 -25.24 11.83 -13.35
C SER A 391 -25.93 12.10 -12.00
N PRO A 392 -25.71 13.27 -11.37
CA PRO A 392 -26.36 13.62 -10.10
C PRO A 392 -27.88 13.84 -10.25
N LYS A 393 -28.40 13.89 -11.48
CA LYS A 393 -29.81 14.14 -11.83
C LYS A 393 -30.63 12.84 -11.88
N ASP A 394 -30.08 11.77 -12.46
CA ASP A 394 -30.79 10.50 -12.73
C ASP A 394 -30.28 9.28 -11.95
N GLY A 395 -29.03 9.30 -11.46
CA GLY A 395 -28.48 8.23 -10.62
C GLY A 395 -28.11 6.94 -11.36
N GLN A 396 -27.98 6.93 -12.69
CA GLN A 396 -27.58 5.74 -13.46
C GLN A 396 -26.06 5.68 -13.70
N PRO A 397 -25.31 4.70 -13.14
CA PRO A 397 -23.86 4.63 -13.31
C PRO A 397 -23.39 3.94 -14.59
N VAL A 398 -22.33 4.46 -15.20
CA VAL A 398 -21.58 3.87 -16.32
C VAL A 398 -20.20 3.44 -15.81
N ARG A 399 -19.78 2.20 -16.12
CA ARG A 399 -18.45 1.64 -15.80
C ARG A 399 -17.42 2.12 -16.83
N LEU A 400 -16.25 2.57 -16.39
CA LEU A 400 -15.16 3.04 -17.27
C LEU A 400 -13.94 2.09 -17.29
N THR A 401 -13.65 1.40 -16.19
CA THR A 401 -12.59 0.38 -16.10
C THR A 401 -13.20 -1.02 -15.89
N PHE A 402 -12.51 -2.08 -16.33
CA PHE A 402 -13.11 -3.41 -16.50
C PHE A 402 -12.22 -4.56 -16.04
N ASP A 403 -11.23 -4.24 -15.22
CA ASP A 403 -10.04 -5.08 -14.98
C ASP A 403 -9.89 -5.51 -13.51
N ASP A 404 -10.92 -5.27 -12.69
CA ASP A 404 -11.14 -5.92 -11.39
C ASP A 404 -9.87 -5.99 -10.51
N SER A 405 -9.12 -4.89 -10.52
CA SER A 405 -7.83 -4.69 -9.87
C SER A 405 -7.98 -3.86 -8.58
N LEU A 406 -6.89 -3.68 -7.83
CA LEU A 406 -6.89 -2.70 -6.74
C LEU A 406 -7.00 -1.31 -7.37
N VAL A 407 -7.97 -0.51 -6.90
CA VAL A 407 -8.16 0.90 -7.26
C VAL A 407 -8.44 1.70 -5.99
N SER A 408 -7.72 2.80 -5.77
CA SER A 408 -7.97 3.70 -4.63
C SER A 408 -7.77 5.17 -4.99
N GLY A 409 -8.69 6.03 -4.55
CA GLY A 409 -8.68 7.45 -4.88
C GLY A 409 -8.88 7.76 -6.37
N LEU A 410 -9.55 8.88 -6.67
CA LEU A 410 -9.63 9.40 -8.03
C LEU A 410 -9.78 10.92 -8.04
N ALA A 411 -9.41 11.54 -9.15
CA ALA A 411 -9.61 12.96 -9.41
C ALA A 411 -9.87 13.21 -10.89
N TRP A 412 -10.73 14.17 -11.20
CA TRP A 412 -10.94 14.61 -12.58
C TRP A 412 -9.75 15.41 -13.09
N MET A 413 -9.40 15.24 -14.36
CA MET A 413 -8.57 16.23 -15.05
C MET A 413 -9.33 17.57 -15.15
N PRO A 414 -8.64 18.73 -15.13
CA PRO A 414 -9.31 20.04 -15.12
C PRO A 414 -10.18 20.33 -16.34
N ASP A 415 -10.01 19.60 -17.44
CA ASP A 415 -10.83 19.73 -18.66
C ASP A 415 -12.12 18.90 -18.64
N GLY A 416 -12.33 18.08 -17.61
CA GLY A 416 -13.51 17.23 -17.42
C GLY A 416 -13.57 16.00 -18.34
N LYS A 417 -12.58 15.74 -19.21
CA LYS A 417 -12.66 14.67 -20.23
C LYS A 417 -12.06 13.34 -19.81
N SER A 418 -11.37 13.30 -18.69
CA SER A 418 -10.73 12.09 -18.18
C SER A 418 -10.60 12.10 -16.67
N ILE A 419 -10.48 10.91 -16.09
CA ILE A 419 -10.31 10.69 -14.65
C ILE A 419 -8.94 10.05 -14.44
N VAL A 420 -8.20 10.57 -13.48
CA VAL A 420 -6.97 9.95 -12.95
C VAL A 420 -7.33 9.17 -11.70
N PHE A 421 -6.73 7.99 -11.52
CA PHE A 421 -6.97 7.09 -10.39
C PHE A 421 -5.70 6.28 -10.07
N SER A 422 -5.56 5.81 -8.83
CA SER A 422 -4.49 4.89 -8.44
C SER A 422 -4.89 3.45 -8.77
N SER A 423 -3.99 2.62 -9.31
CA SER A 423 -4.30 1.20 -9.55
C SER A 423 -3.07 0.29 -9.65
N THR A 424 -3.22 -0.96 -9.20
CA THR A 424 -2.18 -2.02 -9.29
C THR A 424 -2.11 -2.73 -10.64
N ARG A 425 -2.98 -2.41 -11.61
CA ARG A 425 -3.10 -3.08 -12.93
C ARG A 425 -1.82 -3.27 -13.76
N GLY A 426 -0.70 -2.65 -13.35
CA GLY A 426 0.64 -2.85 -13.91
C GLY A 426 1.62 -3.48 -12.90
N GLY A 427 1.15 -4.47 -12.14
CA GLY A 427 1.91 -5.25 -11.13
C GLY A 427 2.37 -4.45 -9.90
N SER A 428 1.91 -3.21 -9.75
CA SER A 428 2.31 -2.28 -8.67
C SER A 428 1.45 -1.02 -8.73
N LEU A 429 1.22 -0.40 -7.58
CA LEU A 429 0.33 0.75 -7.42
C LEU A 429 0.91 1.98 -8.14
N LYS A 430 0.25 2.42 -9.21
CA LYS A 430 0.66 3.51 -10.12
C LYS A 430 -0.52 4.43 -10.44
N LEU A 431 -0.27 5.64 -10.92
CA LEU A 431 -1.34 6.52 -11.42
C LEU A 431 -1.69 6.24 -12.88
N TRP A 432 -2.98 6.12 -13.17
CA TRP A 432 -3.53 5.83 -14.49
C TRP A 432 -4.59 6.86 -14.87
N ARG A 433 -4.78 7.10 -16.16
CA ARG A 433 -5.82 8.00 -16.70
C ARG A 433 -6.78 7.23 -17.60
N VAL A 434 -8.08 7.42 -17.43
CA VAL A 434 -9.13 6.85 -18.29
C VAL A 434 -9.96 7.97 -18.95
N PRO A 435 -10.17 7.94 -20.29
CA PRO A 435 -11.08 8.88 -20.96
C PRO A 435 -12.54 8.67 -20.54
N LEU A 436 -13.32 9.75 -20.48
CA LEU A 436 -14.74 9.73 -20.15
C LEU A 436 -15.60 9.05 -21.24
N GLU A 437 -15.10 8.99 -22.48
CA GLU A 437 -15.68 8.25 -23.59
C GLU A 437 -15.37 6.73 -23.53
N GLY A 438 -14.58 6.30 -22.54
CA GLY A 438 -14.06 4.94 -22.41
C GLY A 438 -12.77 4.70 -23.21
N GLY A 439 -12.27 3.47 -23.13
CA GLY A 439 -11.02 3.02 -23.76
C GLY A 439 -10.07 2.37 -22.77
N THR A 440 -8.89 1.95 -23.24
CA THR A 440 -7.84 1.38 -22.38
C THR A 440 -7.20 2.49 -21.53
N PRO A 441 -7.16 2.38 -20.18
CA PRO A 441 -6.51 3.37 -19.34
C PRO A 441 -4.99 3.43 -19.58
N GLU A 442 -4.44 4.63 -19.63
CA GLU A 442 -3.02 4.91 -19.91
C GLU A 442 -2.24 5.14 -18.61
N LEU A 443 -0.97 4.73 -18.59
CA LEU A 443 -0.06 4.91 -17.46
C LEU A 443 0.50 6.34 -17.45
N LEU A 444 0.42 7.04 -16.32
CA LEU A 444 0.99 8.38 -16.19
C LEU A 444 2.46 8.29 -15.76
N SER A 445 3.33 8.99 -16.50
CA SER A 445 4.79 8.93 -16.34
C SER A 445 5.43 10.33 -16.26
N SER A 446 6.48 10.47 -15.45
CA SER A 446 7.22 11.72 -15.21
C SER A 446 8.30 12.04 -16.25
N GLY A 447 8.20 11.43 -17.44
CA GLY A 447 9.18 11.52 -18.52
C GLY A 447 10.31 10.48 -18.39
N GLY A 448 10.89 10.08 -19.52
CA GLY A 448 11.87 8.99 -19.56
C GLY A 448 11.30 7.66 -19.03
N ASP A 449 10.03 7.40 -19.35
CA ASP A 449 9.25 6.19 -19.03
C ASP A 449 9.11 5.82 -17.53
N ASN A 450 9.60 6.66 -16.61
CA ASN A 450 9.37 6.50 -15.17
C ASN A 450 7.88 6.72 -14.82
N PRO A 451 7.16 5.74 -14.26
CA PRO A 451 5.77 5.91 -13.86
C PRO A 451 5.63 6.79 -12.61
N LEU A 452 4.52 7.52 -12.50
CA LEU A 452 4.12 8.13 -11.23
C LEU A 452 3.63 7.05 -10.25
N PRO A 453 4.10 7.05 -9.00
CA PRO A 453 3.66 6.10 -7.99
C PRO A 453 2.21 6.38 -7.61
N GLY A 454 1.42 5.32 -7.46
CA GLY A 454 0.04 5.40 -7.00
C GLY A 454 -0.04 5.26 -5.48
N MET A 455 -1.06 5.86 -4.89
CA MET A 455 -1.28 5.88 -3.44
C MET A 455 -2.55 5.12 -3.04
N LEU A 456 -2.63 4.71 -1.78
CA LEU A 456 -3.85 4.18 -1.16
C LEU A 456 -4.76 5.31 -0.65
N SER A 457 -4.16 6.43 -0.19
CA SER A 457 -4.87 7.69 0.06
C SER A 457 -5.22 8.41 -1.26
N PRO A 458 -6.33 9.18 -1.32
CA PRO A 458 -6.64 10.02 -2.46
C PRO A 458 -5.61 11.15 -2.61
N PHE A 459 -5.40 11.54 -3.86
CA PHE A 459 -4.54 12.64 -4.30
C PHE A 459 -5.41 13.72 -4.94
N ALA A 460 -4.98 14.98 -4.88
CA ALA A 460 -5.71 16.09 -5.50
C ALA A 460 -5.03 16.58 -6.76
N ILE A 461 -5.80 16.73 -7.84
CA ILE A 461 -5.42 17.50 -9.03
C ILE A 461 -6.01 18.90 -8.87
N SER A 462 -5.19 19.94 -9.05
CA SER A 462 -5.67 21.31 -8.98
C SER A 462 -6.46 21.68 -10.22
N ARG A 463 -7.62 22.32 -10.05
CA ARG A 463 -8.47 22.82 -11.15
C ARG A 463 -7.79 23.89 -12.00
N VAL A 464 -6.71 24.50 -11.50
CA VAL A 464 -5.91 25.52 -12.19
C VAL A 464 -4.41 25.28 -11.96
N GLY A 465 -3.54 25.91 -12.76
CA GLY A 465 -2.10 25.94 -12.49
C GLY A 465 -1.31 24.66 -12.74
N HIS A 466 -1.91 23.59 -13.26
CA HIS A 466 -1.22 22.35 -13.67
C HIS A 466 -0.42 21.67 -12.53
N ARG A 467 -1.12 21.34 -11.44
CA ARG A 467 -0.54 20.74 -10.23
C ARG A 467 -1.27 19.46 -9.80
N LEU A 468 -0.51 18.52 -9.26
CA LEU A 468 -0.97 17.31 -8.56
C LEU A 468 -0.31 17.29 -7.17
N ALA A 469 -1.07 16.99 -6.12
CA ALA A 469 -0.57 16.82 -4.76
C ALA A 469 -0.96 15.43 -4.23
N TYR A 470 -0.01 14.72 -3.61
CA TYR A 470 -0.21 13.35 -3.13
C TYR A 470 0.56 13.08 -1.83
N GLU A 471 0.05 12.20 -0.98
CA GLU A 471 0.77 11.69 0.20
C GLU A 471 1.90 10.76 -0.25
N LYS A 472 3.09 10.89 0.33
CA LYS A 472 4.17 9.90 0.21
C LYS A 472 4.52 9.33 1.58
N SER A 473 3.95 8.17 1.87
CA SER A 473 4.12 7.46 3.14
C SER A 473 5.44 6.70 3.22
N LEU A 474 5.97 6.59 4.44
CA LEU A 474 6.99 5.65 4.87
C LEU A 474 6.44 4.98 6.13
N GLU A 475 5.80 3.82 5.94
CA GLU A 475 5.21 3.01 7.01
C GLU A 475 5.98 1.66 7.06
N ASP A 476 6.57 1.35 8.21
CA ASP A 476 7.52 0.25 8.45
C ASP A 476 6.85 -0.81 9.34
N TYR A 477 6.32 -1.86 8.71
CA TYR A 477 5.53 -2.90 9.37
C TYR A 477 6.30 -4.21 9.47
N ASN A 478 6.49 -4.70 10.69
CA ASN A 478 7.28 -5.89 10.96
C ASN A 478 6.56 -6.82 11.95
N ILE A 479 6.96 -8.09 11.96
CA ILE A 479 6.42 -9.09 12.87
C ILE A 479 7.36 -9.22 14.07
N TRP A 480 6.82 -8.96 15.26
CA TRP A 480 7.53 -8.98 16.53
C TRP A 480 7.15 -10.21 17.36
N ARG A 481 8.07 -10.63 18.23
CA ARG A 481 7.95 -11.79 19.11
C ARG A 481 8.13 -11.40 20.58
N ILE A 482 7.28 -11.90 21.46
CA ILE A 482 7.37 -11.78 22.92
C ILE A 482 7.39 -13.18 23.54
N GLU A 483 8.19 -13.38 24.60
CA GLU A 483 8.11 -14.57 25.46
C GLU A 483 7.06 -14.38 26.57
N ILE A 484 6.17 -15.35 26.74
CA ILE A 484 5.14 -15.38 27.79
C ILE A 484 5.84 -15.63 29.15
N PRO A 485 5.72 -14.72 30.14
CA PRO A 485 6.43 -14.87 31.40
C PRO A 485 6.00 -16.13 32.17
N GLY A 486 6.94 -17.07 32.32
CA GLY A 486 6.75 -18.25 33.17
C GLY A 486 6.97 -17.94 34.65
N SER A 487 6.52 -18.82 35.54
CA SER A 487 6.68 -18.68 37.01
C SER A 487 8.13 -18.57 37.50
N THR A 488 9.11 -18.86 36.63
CA THR A 488 10.55 -18.73 36.87
C THR A 488 11.29 -17.90 35.82
N THR A 489 10.59 -17.31 34.84
CA THR A 489 11.20 -16.60 33.70
C THR A 489 10.77 -15.13 33.74
N PRO A 490 11.70 -14.17 33.91
CA PRO A 490 11.39 -12.74 33.80
C PRO A 490 10.81 -12.40 32.42
N ALA A 491 9.94 -11.38 32.35
CA ALA A 491 9.42 -10.90 31.07
C ALA A 491 10.57 -10.40 30.17
N SER A 492 10.72 -11.05 29.01
CA SER A 492 11.66 -10.61 27.96
C SER A 492 11.18 -9.33 27.29
N GLN A 493 12.09 -8.48 26.80
CA GLN A 493 11.70 -7.40 25.89
C GLN A 493 11.21 -7.97 24.54
N PRO A 494 10.26 -7.32 23.86
CA PRO A 494 9.86 -7.69 22.50
C PRO A 494 11.05 -7.70 21.53
N VAL A 495 11.07 -8.65 20.60
CA VAL A 495 12.13 -8.82 19.58
C VAL A 495 11.51 -8.78 18.18
N LYS A 496 11.95 -7.87 17.33
CA LYS A 496 11.64 -7.86 15.89
C LYS A 496 12.16 -9.16 15.26
N LEU A 497 11.27 -9.99 14.72
CA LEU A 497 11.59 -11.35 14.27
C LEU A 497 11.67 -11.46 12.75
N ILE A 498 10.61 -11.04 12.04
CA ILE A 498 10.54 -11.06 10.58
C ILE A 498 10.38 -9.62 10.12
N ALA A 499 11.28 -9.18 9.24
CA ALA A 499 11.48 -7.79 8.90
C ALA A 499 12.07 -7.62 7.50
N SER A 500 11.68 -6.56 6.79
CA SER A 500 12.28 -6.20 5.50
C SER A 500 12.32 -4.67 5.31
N SER A 501 12.40 -4.18 4.07
CA SER A 501 12.17 -2.76 3.75
C SER A 501 10.74 -2.49 3.27
N GLN A 502 9.85 -3.48 3.43
CA GLN A 502 8.47 -3.53 2.96
C GLN A 502 7.57 -3.94 4.15
N HIS A 503 6.29 -4.21 3.88
CA HIS A 503 5.32 -4.57 4.91
C HIS A 503 5.29 -6.09 5.13
N GLU A 504 5.48 -6.52 6.37
CA GLU A 504 5.33 -7.92 6.81
C GLU A 504 4.21 -8.03 7.89
N SER A 505 3.22 -8.92 7.69
CA SER A 505 2.04 -9.09 8.58
C SER A 505 1.54 -10.54 8.63
N GLY A 506 0.33 -10.79 9.13
CA GLY A 506 -0.39 -12.06 8.96
C GLY A 506 0.18 -13.27 9.69
N ALA A 507 1.18 -13.08 10.56
CA ALA A 507 2.05 -14.14 11.06
C ALA A 507 1.30 -15.21 11.87
N GLN A 508 1.55 -16.48 11.56
CA GLN A 508 1.00 -17.65 12.24
C GLN A 508 2.00 -18.79 12.36
N PHE A 509 2.17 -19.33 13.57
CA PHE A 509 2.97 -20.53 13.81
C PHE A 509 2.36 -21.78 13.16
N SER A 510 3.21 -22.73 12.76
CA SER A 510 2.80 -24.10 12.46
C SER A 510 2.37 -24.84 13.73
N PRO A 511 1.43 -25.80 13.68
CA PRO A 511 1.04 -26.63 14.83
C PRO A 511 2.19 -27.42 15.48
N ASP A 512 3.30 -27.63 14.80
CA ASP A 512 4.53 -28.22 15.36
C ASP A 512 5.56 -27.20 15.87
N GLY A 513 5.25 -25.90 15.76
CA GLY A 513 6.04 -24.77 16.26
C GLY A 513 7.33 -24.48 15.50
N LYS A 514 7.63 -25.19 14.41
CA LYS A 514 8.94 -25.09 13.72
C LYS A 514 8.99 -24.03 12.61
N ARG A 515 7.84 -23.57 12.12
CA ARG A 515 7.75 -22.63 10.99
C ARG A 515 6.68 -21.58 11.24
N ILE A 516 6.79 -20.47 10.51
CA ILE A 516 5.81 -19.38 10.51
C ILE A 516 5.33 -19.20 9.07
N ALA A 517 4.02 -19.02 8.89
CA ALA A 517 3.44 -18.51 7.65
C ALA A 517 3.05 -17.04 7.87
N PHE A 518 3.26 -16.18 6.89
CA PHE A 518 3.07 -14.73 7.02
C PHE A 518 2.74 -14.07 5.67
N GLU A 519 2.31 -12.81 5.70
CA GLU A 519 2.10 -11.98 4.52
C GLU A 519 3.32 -11.07 4.29
N SER A 520 3.73 -10.92 3.04
CA SER A 520 4.84 -10.05 2.66
C SER A 520 4.54 -9.24 1.41
N LEU A 521 4.87 -7.94 1.45
CA LEU A 521 4.77 -7.00 0.32
C LEU A 521 6.08 -6.91 -0.49
N THR A 522 7.02 -7.83 -0.28
CA THR A 522 8.35 -7.83 -0.92
C THR A 522 8.34 -8.09 -2.43
N THR A 523 7.31 -8.75 -2.97
CA THR A 523 7.10 -8.96 -4.41
C THR A 523 6.39 -7.78 -5.10
N GLY A 524 5.95 -6.76 -4.34
CA GLY A 524 5.20 -5.60 -4.85
C GLY A 524 3.66 -5.72 -4.72
N THR A 525 3.16 -6.90 -4.37
CA THR A 525 1.79 -7.18 -3.92
C THR A 525 1.86 -8.11 -2.72
N PHE A 526 0.85 -8.11 -1.84
CA PHE A 526 0.81 -9.09 -0.74
C PHE A 526 0.67 -10.51 -1.30
N GLU A 527 1.61 -11.35 -0.89
CA GLU A 527 1.68 -12.78 -1.18
C GLU A 527 1.93 -13.54 0.13
N VAL A 528 1.58 -14.83 0.17
CA VAL A 528 1.83 -15.69 1.34
C VAL A 528 3.24 -16.27 1.29
N TRP A 529 3.96 -16.14 2.40
CA TRP A 529 5.32 -16.63 2.61
C TRP A 529 5.40 -17.60 3.79
N VAL A 530 6.47 -18.39 3.82
CA VAL A 530 6.84 -19.24 4.98
C VAL A 530 8.32 -19.06 5.30
N CYS A 531 8.65 -19.06 6.59
CA CYS A 531 10.01 -19.11 7.13
C CYS A 531 10.11 -20.13 8.28
N ASP A 532 11.31 -20.38 8.76
CA ASP A 532 11.55 -21.12 10.01
C ASP A 532 11.12 -20.27 11.24
N ALA A 533 10.89 -20.90 12.40
CA ALA A 533 10.34 -20.24 13.59
C ALA A 533 11.25 -19.18 14.25
N ASP A 534 12.50 -19.05 13.80
CA ASP A 534 13.43 -17.98 14.15
C ASP A 534 13.44 -16.82 13.14
N GLY A 535 12.64 -16.91 12.07
CA GLY A 535 12.58 -15.96 10.95
C GLY A 535 13.51 -16.29 9.79
N ALA A 536 14.33 -17.35 9.87
CA ALA A 536 15.28 -17.72 8.82
C ALA A 536 14.59 -18.35 7.59
N ASN A 537 15.33 -18.39 6.47
CA ASN A 537 14.93 -19.05 5.22
C ASN A 537 13.53 -18.67 4.66
N PRO A 538 13.20 -17.37 4.53
CA PRO A 538 11.91 -16.94 3.98
C PRO A 538 11.74 -17.36 2.51
N LEU A 539 10.59 -17.95 2.21
CA LEU A 539 10.21 -18.52 0.91
C LEU A 539 8.81 -18.06 0.50
N PRO A 540 8.60 -17.45 -0.69
CA PRO A 540 7.27 -17.18 -1.22
C PRO A 540 6.57 -18.48 -1.59
N LEU A 541 5.32 -18.65 -1.14
CA LEU A 541 4.46 -19.79 -1.52
C LEU A 541 3.47 -19.42 -2.62
N THR A 542 3.12 -18.14 -2.76
CA THR A 542 2.24 -17.61 -3.81
C THR A 542 2.95 -16.56 -4.67
N SER A 543 2.42 -16.35 -5.87
CA SER A 543 2.91 -15.37 -6.84
C SER A 543 1.78 -15.03 -7.81
N PHE A 544 0.66 -14.52 -7.30
CA PHE A 544 -0.44 -14.04 -8.14
C PHE A 544 -0.04 -12.78 -8.93
N GLY A 545 0.86 -11.96 -8.40
CA GLY A 545 1.27 -10.69 -9.02
C GLY A 545 0.20 -9.60 -8.90
N GLY A 546 -0.73 -9.80 -7.96
CA GLY A 546 -1.92 -8.98 -7.75
C GLY A 546 -3.21 -9.61 -8.30
N PRO A 547 -4.36 -9.40 -7.62
CA PRO A 547 -4.50 -8.70 -6.34
C PRO A 547 -4.04 -9.54 -5.14
N MET A 548 -4.10 -8.98 -3.92
CA MET A 548 -3.53 -9.58 -2.69
C MET A 548 -4.00 -11.02 -2.39
N ALA A 549 -3.06 -11.80 -1.85
CA ALA A 549 -3.26 -13.09 -1.20
C ALA A 549 -2.72 -13.04 0.24
N GLY A 550 -3.49 -13.53 1.21
CA GLY A 550 -3.21 -13.30 2.64
C GLY A 550 -4.00 -14.20 3.61
N THR A 551 -4.02 -13.79 4.87
CA THR A 551 -4.65 -14.43 6.03
C THR A 551 -4.24 -15.90 6.27
N PRO A 552 -2.95 -16.28 6.12
CA PRO A 552 -2.54 -17.69 6.09
C PRO A 552 -2.86 -18.44 7.40
N ARG A 553 -3.33 -19.69 7.28
CA ARG A 553 -3.54 -20.64 8.39
C ARG A 553 -3.07 -22.05 8.01
N TRP A 554 -2.19 -22.62 8.82
CA TRP A 554 -1.70 -23.99 8.71
C TRP A 554 -2.80 -25.03 8.97
N SER A 555 -2.75 -26.16 8.26
CA SER A 555 -3.51 -27.36 8.60
C SER A 555 -2.91 -28.07 9.82
N PRO A 556 -3.71 -28.80 10.63
CA PRO A 556 -3.23 -29.51 11.83
C PRO A 556 -2.08 -30.50 11.59
N ASP A 557 -1.98 -31.05 10.38
CA ASP A 557 -0.93 -31.99 9.94
C ASP A 557 0.38 -31.31 9.50
N ASN A 558 0.45 -29.97 9.54
CA ASN A 558 1.60 -29.14 9.09
C ASN A 558 1.94 -29.25 7.58
N GLN A 559 1.09 -29.87 6.76
CA GLN A 559 1.37 -30.11 5.33
C GLN A 559 0.83 -29.02 4.39
N GLN A 560 -0.28 -28.37 4.76
CA GLN A 560 -1.00 -27.41 3.94
C GLN A 560 -1.18 -26.07 4.67
N ILE A 561 -1.40 -25.02 3.89
CA ILE A 561 -1.80 -23.69 4.35
C ILE A 561 -3.05 -23.30 3.55
N ALA A 562 -4.11 -22.93 4.27
CA ALA A 562 -5.26 -22.23 3.70
C ALA A 562 -5.01 -20.72 3.78
N PHE A 563 -5.45 -19.99 2.77
CA PHE A 563 -5.29 -18.54 2.66
C PHE A 563 -6.42 -17.97 1.77
N ASP A 564 -6.71 -16.68 1.87
CA ASP A 564 -7.64 -16.02 0.94
C ASP A 564 -6.89 -15.22 -0.14
N ALA A 565 -7.41 -15.19 -1.36
CA ALA A 565 -6.82 -14.44 -2.47
C ALA A 565 -7.89 -13.95 -3.45
N ARG A 566 -7.59 -12.91 -4.23
CA ARG A 566 -8.56 -12.22 -5.11
C ARG A 566 -8.30 -12.33 -6.63
N PRO A 567 -7.78 -13.43 -7.20
CA PRO A 567 -7.36 -13.49 -8.61
C PRO A 567 -8.52 -13.39 -9.64
N GLN A 568 -9.78 -13.44 -9.20
CA GLN A 568 -10.97 -13.31 -10.03
C GLN A 568 -11.82 -12.07 -9.67
N GLY A 569 -11.25 -11.12 -8.93
CA GLY A 569 -11.88 -9.85 -8.57
C GLY A 569 -12.88 -9.92 -7.39
N HIS A 570 -13.13 -11.12 -6.86
CA HIS A 570 -13.68 -11.37 -5.53
C HIS A 570 -12.71 -12.28 -4.77
N SER A 571 -12.82 -12.31 -3.44
CA SER A 571 -11.96 -13.16 -2.61
C SER A 571 -12.50 -14.58 -2.55
N ASP A 572 -11.60 -15.55 -2.72
CA ASP A 572 -11.85 -16.98 -2.57
C ASP A 572 -10.80 -17.60 -1.63
N ILE A 573 -11.15 -18.72 -1.00
CA ILE A 573 -10.23 -19.52 -0.21
C ILE A 573 -9.46 -20.50 -1.10
N PHE A 574 -8.15 -20.50 -0.94
CA PHE A 574 -7.20 -21.36 -1.62
C PHE A 574 -6.39 -22.18 -0.61
N VAL A 575 -5.82 -23.29 -1.07
CA VAL A 575 -4.88 -24.11 -0.30
C VAL A 575 -3.63 -24.39 -1.12
N VAL A 576 -2.47 -24.27 -0.49
CA VAL A 576 -1.16 -24.66 -1.02
C VAL A 576 -0.46 -25.60 -0.03
N SER A 577 0.52 -26.38 -0.46
CA SER A 577 1.40 -27.07 0.52
C SER A 577 2.31 -26.06 1.20
N GLY A 578 2.58 -26.25 2.50
CA GLY A 578 3.60 -25.49 3.23
C GLY A 578 5.04 -25.78 2.80
N LYS A 579 5.26 -26.33 1.60
CA LYS A 579 6.56 -26.47 0.90
C LYS A 579 6.52 -25.81 -0.49
N GLY A 580 5.48 -25.05 -0.79
CA GLY A 580 5.18 -24.52 -2.13
C GLY A 580 4.58 -25.57 -3.07
N GLY A 581 4.34 -25.18 -4.32
CA GLY A 581 3.81 -26.05 -5.37
C GLY A 581 2.46 -25.58 -5.92
N ALA A 582 1.63 -26.52 -6.38
CA ALA A 582 0.36 -26.21 -7.00
C ALA A 582 -0.66 -25.66 -5.99
N ILE A 583 -1.22 -24.49 -6.30
CA ILE A 583 -2.31 -23.85 -5.55
C ILE A 583 -3.66 -24.47 -5.97
N ARG A 584 -4.52 -24.75 -5.01
CA ARG A 584 -5.86 -25.34 -5.21
C ARG A 584 -6.94 -24.41 -4.68
N GLN A 585 -7.80 -23.90 -5.56
CA GLN A 585 -9.00 -23.14 -5.20
C GLN A 585 -10.04 -24.06 -4.52
N VAL A 586 -10.58 -23.63 -3.37
CA VAL A 586 -11.54 -24.40 -2.55
C VAL A 586 -12.97 -23.87 -2.73
N THR A 587 -13.18 -22.57 -2.53
CA THR A 587 -14.45 -21.87 -2.79
C THR A 587 -14.49 -21.34 -4.24
N LYS A 588 -15.69 -21.25 -4.84
CA LYS A 588 -15.90 -20.91 -6.26
C LYS A 588 -17.21 -20.15 -6.52
N GLU A 589 -17.77 -19.56 -5.48
CA GLU A 589 -19.05 -18.84 -5.55
C GLU A 589 -18.80 -17.34 -5.73
N PRO A 590 -19.74 -16.59 -6.33
CA PRO A 590 -19.63 -15.14 -6.49
C PRO A 590 -19.93 -14.40 -5.17
N SER A 591 -19.19 -14.75 -4.12
CA SER A 591 -19.13 -14.12 -2.81
C SER A 591 -17.69 -13.72 -2.49
N ASN A 592 -17.53 -12.89 -1.46
CA ASN A 592 -16.23 -12.64 -0.86
C ASN A 592 -16.08 -13.58 0.33
N ASP A 593 -15.20 -14.56 0.17
CA ASP A 593 -14.82 -15.53 1.19
C ASP A 593 -13.39 -15.16 1.67
N VAL A 594 -13.17 -15.01 2.98
CA VAL A 594 -11.92 -14.49 3.59
C VAL A 594 -11.62 -15.11 4.96
N VAL A 595 -10.42 -14.88 5.49
CA VAL A 595 -9.96 -15.28 6.84
C VAL A 595 -10.30 -16.76 7.12
N PRO A 596 -9.66 -17.70 6.40
CA PRO A 596 -9.93 -19.11 6.61
C PRO A 596 -9.37 -19.59 7.96
N SER A 597 -9.82 -20.75 8.43
CA SER A 597 -9.15 -21.56 9.44
C SER A 597 -9.53 -23.03 9.31
N TRP A 598 -8.77 -23.95 9.90
CA TRP A 598 -9.02 -25.39 9.80
C TRP A 598 -9.80 -25.92 11.01
N SER A 599 -10.59 -26.97 10.80
CA SER A 599 -11.00 -27.84 11.91
C SER A 599 -9.80 -28.60 12.47
N GLN A 600 -9.85 -28.99 13.74
CA GLN A 600 -8.79 -29.75 14.43
C GLN A 600 -8.54 -31.12 13.77
N ASP A 601 -9.56 -31.68 13.11
CA ASP A 601 -9.47 -32.93 12.36
C ASP A 601 -9.00 -32.76 10.89
N GLY A 602 -8.75 -31.52 10.44
CA GLY A 602 -8.31 -31.17 9.10
C GLY A 602 -9.34 -31.43 7.97
N ARG A 603 -10.56 -31.87 8.29
CA ARG A 603 -11.59 -32.22 7.29
C ARG A 603 -12.37 -31.02 6.77
N TRP A 604 -12.41 -29.92 7.51
CA TRP A 604 -13.15 -28.70 7.18
C TRP A 604 -12.23 -27.49 7.17
N ILE A 605 -12.59 -26.51 6.33
CA ILE A 605 -12.06 -25.15 6.38
C ILE A 605 -13.25 -24.23 6.71
N TYR A 606 -13.15 -23.53 7.83
CA TYR A 606 -13.99 -22.40 8.20
C TYR A 606 -13.52 -21.15 7.46
N PHE A 607 -14.42 -20.19 7.20
CA PHE A 607 -14.10 -18.90 6.61
C PHE A 607 -15.25 -17.90 6.83
N ALA A 608 -14.95 -16.61 6.81
CA ALA A 608 -15.96 -15.56 6.76
C ALA A 608 -16.48 -15.40 5.33
N SER A 609 -17.80 -15.26 5.14
CA SER A 609 -18.39 -15.03 3.81
C SER A 609 -19.58 -14.08 3.85
N ASN A 610 -19.66 -13.19 2.86
CA ASN A 610 -20.79 -12.26 2.66
C ASN A 610 -21.97 -12.87 1.87
N ARG A 611 -21.92 -14.16 1.50
CA ARG A 611 -22.90 -14.79 0.59
C ARG A 611 -24.36 -14.71 1.03
N SER A 612 -24.61 -14.64 2.34
CA SER A 612 -25.93 -14.44 2.96
C SER A 612 -26.42 -12.98 2.98
N GLY A 613 -25.59 -12.01 2.57
CA GLY A 613 -25.86 -10.58 2.61
C GLY A 613 -24.93 -9.87 3.60
N ASP A 614 -25.09 -10.19 4.88
CA ASP A 614 -24.14 -9.82 5.94
C ASP A 614 -23.07 -10.92 6.09
N VAL A 615 -21.90 -10.56 6.64
CA VAL A 615 -20.78 -11.49 6.80
C VAL A 615 -21.02 -12.45 7.96
N GLN A 616 -20.89 -13.76 7.69
CA GLN A 616 -21.09 -14.85 8.65
C GLN A 616 -19.94 -15.86 8.52
N ILE A 617 -19.76 -16.74 9.52
CA ILE A 617 -18.85 -17.89 9.35
C ILE A 617 -19.58 -19.03 8.64
N TRP A 618 -18.89 -19.58 7.63
CA TRP A 618 -19.26 -20.77 6.88
C TRP A 618 -18.16 -21.82 7.02
N LYS A 619 -18.47 -23.07 6.64
CA LYS A 619 -17.47 -24.14 6.54
C LYS A 619 -17.66 -24.99 5.29
N ILE A 620 -16.57 -25.36 4.63
CA ILE A 620 -16.51 -26.20 3.44
C ILE A 620 -15.61 -27.41 3.70
N PRO A 621 -15.85 -28.60 3.13
CA PRO A 621 -14.90 -29.70 3.22
C PRO A 621 -13.54 -29.27 2.66
N ALA A 622 -12.44 -29.68 3.28
CA ALA A 622 -11.09 -29.28 2.87
C ALA A 622 -10.72 -29.72 1.44
N SER A 623 -11.43 -30.70 0.88
CA SER A 623 -11.39 -31.12 -0.54
C SER A 623 -12.00 -30.10 -1.52
N GLY A 624 -12.76 -29.12 -1.03
CA GLY A 624 -13.83 -28.46 -1.77
C GLY A 624 -15.14 -29.27 -1.72
N GLY A 625 -16.26 -28.59 -1.96
CA GLY A 625 -17.60 -29.18 -1.88
C GLY A 625 -18.69 -28.10 -1.75
N GLU A 626 -19.84 -28.47 -1.18
CA GLU A 626 -20.86 -27.53 -0.71
C GLU A 626 -20.41 -26.88 0.61
N ALA A 627 -20.67 -25.59 0.79
CA ALA A 627 -20.39 -24.87 2.04
C ALA A 627 -21.64 -24.71 2.91
N LEU A 628 -21.47 -24.87 4.23
CA LEU A 628 -22.54 -24.85 5.22
C LEU A 628 -22.39 -23.63 6.14
N GLN A 629 -23.49 -22.91 6.37
CA GLN A 629 -23.51 -21.75 7.27
C GLN A 629 -23.41 -22.19 8.73
N VAL A 630 -22.52 -21.57 9.50
CA VAL A 630 -22.33 -21.86 10.94
C VAL A 630 -22.98 -20.79 11.80
N THR A 631 -22.68 -19.51 11.58
CA THR A 631 -23.22 -18.38 12.36
C THR A 631 -24.34 -17.65 11.63
N LYS A 632 -25.20 -16.93 12.37
CA LYS A 632 -26.37 -16.21 11.83
C LYS A 632 -26.48 -14.74 12.26
N ASN A 633 -25.67 -14.31 13.23
CA ASN A 633 -25.67 -12.97 13.81
C ASN A 633 -24.31 -12.27 13.65
N GLY A 634 -23.57 -12.60 12.60
CA GLY A 634 -22.21 -12.12 12.34
C GLY A 634 -21.13 -13.15 12.62
N GLY A 635 -19.88 -12.77 12.33
CA GLY A 635 -18.67 -13.55 12.61
C GLY A 635 -17.63 -13.34 11.52
N PHE A 636 -16.35 -13.25 11.90
CA PHE A 636 -15.27 -12.93 10.97
C PHE A 636 -14.02 -13.82 11.15
N SER A 637 -13.15 -13.53 12.12
CA SER A 637 -12.07 -14.48 12.47
C SER A 637 -12.64 -15.59 13.33
N ALA A 638 -12.33 -16.86 13.02
CA ALA A 638 -12.88 -18.01 13.73
C ALA A 638 -11.84 -19.12 13.96
N PHE A 639 -11.92 -19.79 15.11
CA PHE A 639 -11.05 -20.90 15.50
C PHE A 639 -11.88 -22.00 16.19
N GLU A 640 -11.66 -23.26 15.79
CA GLU A 640 -12.33 -24.43 16.40
C GLU A 640 -11.62 -24.82 17.70
N SER A 641 -12.39 -25.14 18.75
CA SER A 641 -11.84 -25.62 20.02
C SER A 641 -11.13 -26.96 19.87
N VAL A 642 -10.16 -27.24 20.75
CA VAL A 642 -9.31 -28.45 20.73
C VAL A 642 -10.13 -29.75 20.80
N ASP A 643 -11.35 -29.71 21.36
CA ASP A 643 -12.29 -30.83 21.44
C ASP A 643 -13.24 -30.97 20.23
N GLY A 644 -13.17 -30.06 19.25
CA GLY A 644 -14.03 -30.03 18.07
C GLY A 644 -15.50 -29.66 18.32
N GLN A 645 -15.86 -29.22 19.54
CA GLN A 645 -17.27 -28.99 19.91
C GLN A 645 -17.76 -27.56 19.60
N PHE A 646 -16.89 -26.56 19.74
CA PHE A 646 -17.24 -25.15 19.64
C PHE A 646 -16.38 -24.41 18.62
N LEU A 647 -17.00 -23.47 17.92
CA LEU A 647 -16.31 -22.50 17.09
C LEU A 647 -16.32 -21.16 17.83
N TYR A 648 -15.13 -20.65 18.19
CA TYR A 648 -14.94 -19.33 18.78
C TYR A 648 -14.71 -18.32 17.65
N TYR A 649 -15.24 -17.10 17.75
CA TYR A 649 -15.08 -16.08 16.70
C TYR A 649 -15.22 -14.63 17.19
N ALA A 650 -14.51 -13.72 16.54
CA ALA A 650 -14.72 -12.28 16.63
C ALA A 650 -15.76 -11.81 15.60
N LYS A 651 -16.34 -10.61 15.81
CA LYS A 651 -17.21 -9.92 14.84
C LYS A 651 -16.53 -8.62 14.36
N ILE A 652 -16.92 -8.10 13.19
CA ILE A 652 -16.42 -6.79 12.70
C ILE A 652 -17.13 -5.63 13.42
N THR A 653 -18.42 -5.78 13.71
CA THR A 653 -19.34 -4.69 14.09
C THR A 653 -19.74 -4.68 15.56
N GLU A 654 -19.27 -5.65 16.33
CA GLU A 654 -19.59 -5.88 17.74
C GLU A 654 -18.29 -6.23 18.46
N SER A 655 -18.13 -5.74 19.69
CA SER A 655 -17.05 -6.15 20.59
C SER A 655 -17.19 -7.63 20.96
N GLY A 656 -16.10 -8.22 21.46
CA GLY A 656 -16.13 -9.51 22.13
C GLY A 656 -15.75 -10.71 21.28
N ILE A 657 -15.27 -11.74 21.97
CA ILE A 657 -15.13 -13.08 21.42
C ILE A 657 -16.38 -13.88 21.76
N TRP A 658 -17.03 -14.38 20.72
CA TRP A 658 -18.25 -15.18 20.76
C TRP A 658 -17.92 -16.65 20.54
N ARG A 659 -18.85 -17.55 20.87
CA ARG A 659 -18.79 -18.95 20.46
C ARG A 659 -20.15 -19.53 20.14
N ALA A 660 -20.18 -20.51 19.22
CA ALA A 660 -21.34 -21.32 18.91
C ALA A 660 -20.94 -22.80 18.74
N PRO A 661 -21.86 -23.77 18.89
CA PRO A 661 -21.57 -25.17 18.61
C PRO A 661 -21.19 -25.40 17.13
N VAL A 662 -20.24 -26.31 16.86
CA VAL A 662 -19.79 -26.67 15.49
C VAL A 662 -20.91 -27.28 14.62
N SER A 663 -21.96 -27.82 15.26
CA SER A 663 -23.21 -28.27 14.62
C SER A 663 -24.12 -27.13 14.14
N GLY A 664 -23.79 -25.88 14.46
CA GLY A 664 -24.75 -24.78 14.54
C GLY A 664 -25.54 -24.84 15.85
N GLY A 665 -26.02 -23.67 16.30
CA GLY A 665 -26.76 -23.52 17.55
C GLY A 665 -26.98 -22.05 17.91
N GLN A 666 -27.31 -21.79 19.18
CA GLN A 666 -27.31 -20.44 19.74
C GLN A 666 -25.87 -20.01 20.07
N GLU A 667 -25.53 -18.76 19.76
CA GLU A 667 -24.24 -18.16 20.13
C GLU A 667 -24.23 -17.63 21.57
N THR A 668 -23.04 -17.58 22.17
CA THR A 668 -22.79 -17.01 23.50
C THR A 668 -21.56 -16.11 23.46
N LEU A 669 -21.65 -14.93 24.06
CA LEU A 669 -20.47 -14.09 24.34
C LEU A 669 -19.61 -14.81 25.39
N VAL A 670 -18.30 -14.90 25.15
CA VAL A 670 -17.34 -15.58 26.02
C VAL A 670 -16.62 -14.58 26.91
N ALA A 671 -16.18 -13.47 26.31
CA ALA A 671 -15.54 -12.33 26.94
C ALA A 671 -15.79 -11.09 26.08
N ASP A 672 -16.09 -9.96 26.70
CA ASP A 672 -16.22 -8.66 26.03
C ASP A 672 -14.83 -8.02 25.89
N VAL A 673 -14.06 -8.57 24.95
CA VAL A 673 -12.66 -8.25 24.65
C VAL A 673 -12.45 -8.26 23.13
N VAL A 674 -11.44 -7.52 22.65
CA VAL A 674 -11.21 -7.18 21.23
C VAL A 674 -12.25 -6.20 20.70
N GLU A 675 -11.79 -5.00 20.33
CA GLU A 675 -12.64 -3.94 19.79
C GLU A 675 -13.10 -4.22 18.33
N PRO A 676 -14.25 -3.67 17.90
CA PRO A 676 -14.71 -3.71 16.52
C PRO A 676 -13.62 -3.29 15.52
N GLY A 677 -13.23 -4.21 14.64
CA GLY A 677 -12.17 -4.00 13.65
C GLY A 677 -10.82 -4.65 13.98
N LEU A 678 -10.53 -4.96 15.25
CA LEU A 678 -9.28 -5.64 15.68
C LEU A 678 -9.39 -7.17 15.60
N TRP A 679 -10.17 -7.67 14.63
CA TRP A 679 -10.79 -9.00 14.57
C TRP A 679 -9.85 -10.21 14.66
N GLY A 680 -8.54 -10.03 14.45
CA GLY A 680 -7.53 -11.07 14.53
C GLY A 680 -6.42 -10.83 15.56
N TYR A 681 -6.52 -9.78 16.39
CA TYR A 681 -5.64 -9.58 17.55
C TYR A 681 -6.03 -10.44 18.76
N TRP A 682 -6.30 -11.71 18.50
CA TRP A 682 -6.54 -12.73 19.52
C TRP A 682 -6.14 -14.11 19.01
N ALA A 683 -5.82 -15.00 19.95
CA ALA A 683 -5.50 -16.39 19.69
C ALA A 683 -6.17 -17.28 20.74
N LEU A 684 -6.79 -18.37 20.26
CA LEU A 684 -7.42 -19.38 21.09
C LEU A 684 -6.34 -20.35 21.65
N ALA A 685 -6.29 -20.49 22.97
CA ALA A 685 -5.43 -21.46 23.66
C ALA A 685 -6.31 -22.50 24.41
N PRO A 686 -5.77 -23.67 24.80
CA PRO A 686 -6.57 -24.73 25.43
C PRO A 686 -7.29 -24.34 26.72
N GLY A 687 -6.77 -23.35 27.46
CA GLY A 687 -7.35 -22.86 28.72
C GLY A 687 -7.96 -21.45 28.65
N GLY A 688 -7.89 -20.74 27.52
CA GLY A 688 -8.30 -19.34 27.48
C GLY A 688 -8.03 -18.64 26.15
N ILE A 689 -8.13 -17.30 26.15
CA ILE A 689 -7.90 -16.44 24.99
C ILE A 689 -6.77 -15.47 25.31
N TYR A 690 -5.73 -15.45 24.48
CA TYR A 690 -4.80 -14.31 24.43
C TYR A 690 -5.40 -13.24 23.49
N TYR A 691 -5.34 -11.97 23.87
CA TYR A 691 -5.83 -10.85 23.06
C TYR A 691 -5.02 -9.58 23.29
N VAL A 692 -5.06 -8.65 22.33
CA VAL A 692 -4.51 -7.30 22.53
C VAL A 692 -5.59 -6.40 23.13
N ASN A 693 -5.26 -5.74 24.24
CA ASN A 693 -6.10 -4.80 24.96
C ASN A 693 -5.60 -3.36 24.76
N LEU A 694 -6.52 -2.43 24.47
CA LEU A 694 -6.25 -1.02 24.18
C LEU A 694 -6.70 -0.08 25.32
N ASP A 695 -6.41 -0.42 26.58
CA ASP A 695 -6.71 0.38 27.80
C ASP A 695 -6.43 1.90 27.65
N SER A 696 -5.47 2.29 26.81
CA SER A 696 -5.17 3.67 26.42
C SER A 696 -4.41 3.73 25.08
N PRO A 697 -4.53 4.81 24.27
CA PRO A 697 -3.78 5.02 23.02
C PRO A 697 -2.24 5.00 23.10
N ARG A 698 -1.66 4.81 24.28
CA ARG A 698 -0.21 4.68 24.53
C ARG A 698 0.18 3.56 25.48
N ASN A 699 -0.78 2.79 26.00
CA ASN A 699 -0.53 1.65 26.89
C ASN A 699 -1.32 0.43 26.38
N HIS A 700 -1.01 0.01 25.15
CA HIS A 700 -1.52 -1.24 24.60
C HIS A 700 -0.84 -2.43 25.30
N THR A 701 -1.55 -3.54 25.46
CA THR A 701 -1.03 -4.69 26.20
C THR A 701 -1.54 -6.00 25.62
N ILE A 702 -0.85 -7.10 25.90
CA ILE A 702 -1.35 -8.45 25.62
C ILE A 702 -1.86 -9.04 26.93
N ASP A 703 -3.12 -9.45 26.91
CA ASP A 703 -3.87 -9.97 28.05
C ASP A 703 -4.33 -11.41 27.78
N PHE A 704 -4.49 -12.19 28.84
CA PHE A 704 -5.02 -13.55 28.80
C PHE A 704 -6.29 -13.65 29.65
N PHE A 705 -7.39 -14.08 29.02
CA PHE A 705 -8.66 -14.39 29.69
C PHE A 705 -8.80 -15.89 29.91
N ASP A 706 -8.86 -16.31 31.18
CA ASP A 706 -8.94 -17.73 31.57
C ASP A 706 -10.38 -18.27 31.49
N PHE A 707 -10.56 -19.45 30.89
CA PHE A 707 -11.88 -20.06 30.71
C PHE A 707 -12.48 -20.65 31.98
N PHE A 708 -11.69 -20.95 33.01
CA PHE A 708 -12.12 -21.56 34.27
C PHE A 708 -12.38 -20.51 35.35
N THR A 709 -11.44 -19.59 35.60
CA THR A 709 -11.59 -18.55 36.64
C THR A 709 -12.39 -17.33 36.17
N LYS A 710 -12.42 -17.07 34.85
CA LYS A 710 -12.96 -15.85 34.22
C LYS A 710 -12.16 -14.57 34.54
N GLU A 711 -10.96 -14.72 35.06
CA GLU A 711 -10.07 -13.60 35.35
C GLU A 711 -9.23 -13.22 34.12
N VAL A 712 -8.79 -11.96 34.07
CA VAL A 712 -7.87 -11.44 33.06
C VAL A 712 -6.49 -11.26 33.70
N THR A 713 -5.45 -11.80 33.07
CA THR A 713 -4.06 -11.65 33.49
C THR A 713 -3.25 -10.90 32.43
N ARG A 714 -2.54 -9.85 32.86
CA ARG A 714 -1.63 -9.05 32.03
C ARG A 714 -0.39 -9.87 31.67
N VAL A 715 -0.24 -10.22 30.39
CA VAL A 715 0.86 -11.09 29.89
C VAL A 715 2.08 -10.25 29.53
N ALA A 716 1.88 -9.17 28.77
CA ALA A 716 2.96 -8.28 28.34
C ALA A 716 2.46 -6.85 28.14
N ALA A 717 3.33 -5.87 28.37
CA ALA A 717 3.10 -4.50 27.95
C ALA A 717 3.67 -4.27 26.55
N LEU A 718 2.89 -3.64 25.67
CA LEU A 718 3.38 -3.09 24.42
C LEU A 718 3.79 -1.63 24.71
N THR A 719 5.03 -1.27 24.36
CA THR A 719 5.68 -0.01 24.75
C THR A 719 5.02 1.23 24.14
N GLU A 720 5.27 2.39 24.76
CA GLU A 720 4.48 3.64 24.59
C GLU A 720 4.40 4.24 23.17
N GLU A 721 5.16 3.73 22.20
CA GLU A 721 5.15 4.18 20.80
C GLU A 721 4.58 3.12 19.83
N ILE A 722 4.16 1.95 20.30
CA ILE A 722 3.64 0.87 19.45
C ILE A 722 2.29 1.26 18.83
N ARG A 723 2.29 1.37 17.49
CA ARG A 723 1.08 1.37 16.67
C ARG A 723 0.88 -0.04 16.11
N LEU A 724 -0.33 -0.57 16.24
CA LEU A 724 -0.72 -1.89 15.72
C LEU A 724 -1.15 -1.76 14.25
N GLU A 725 -0.96 -2.80 13.43
CA GLU A 725 -1.62 -2.86 12.13
C GLU A 725 -3.11 -3.21 12.32
N THR A 726 -3.98 -2.42 11.71
CA THR A 726 -5.44 -2.52 11.75
C THR A 726 -6.07 -3.13 10.49
N SER A 727 -5.31 -3.26 9.39
CA SER A 727 -5.80 -3.83 8.12
C SER A 727 -5.74 -5.36 8.09
N ASP A 728 -4.63 -5.93 8.58
CA ASP A 728 -4.43 -7.35 8.87
C ASP A 728 -3.93 -7.54 10.32
N PRO A 729 -4.83 -7.37 11.31
CA PRO A 729 -4.54 -7.63 12.71
C PRO A 729 -4.32 -9.14 12.93
N ALA A 730 -3.10 -9.53 13.33
CA ALA A 730 -2.74 -10.91 13.59
C ALA A 730 -2.05 -11.06 14.96
N LEU A 731 -2.62 -11.91 15.81
CA LEU A 731 -1.94 -12.52 16.95
C LEU A 731 -1.73 -14.02 16.66
N SER A 732 -0.60 -14.59 17.08
CA SER A 732 -0.39 -16.04 17.07
C SER A 732 0.40 -16.47 18.30
N VAL A 733 0.06 -17.63 18.86
CA VAL A 733 0.71 -18.19 20.06
C VAL A 733 1.36 -19.52 19.68
N SER A 734 2.58 -19.77 20.17
CA SER A 734 3.29 -21.01 19.87
C SER A 734 2.56 -22.22 20.47
N PRO A 735 2.65 -23.42 19.86
CA PRO A 735 1.97 -24.62 20.36
C PRO A 735 2.37 -25.05 21.78
N ASP A 736 3.53 -24.62 22.28
CA ASP A 736 3.98 -24.84 23.66
C ASP A 736 3.55 -23.75 24.65
N GLY A 737 2.81 -22.73 24.19
CA GLY A 737 2.27 -21.65 25.02
C GLY A 737 3.33 -20.69 25.57
N ARG A 738 4.48 -20.55 24.89
CA ARG A 738 5.61 -19.72 25.36
C ARG A 738 5.90 -18.46 24.55
N LEU A 739 5.51 -18.39 23.29
CA LEU A 739 5.84 -17.28 22.40
C LEU A 739 4.57 -16.70 21.80
N ILE A 740 4.54 -15.37 21.66
CA ILE A 740 3.48 -14.65 20.94
C ILE A 740 4.11 -13.89 19.77
N LEU A 741 3.49 -13.99 18.59
CA LEU A 741 3.77 -13.16 17.42
C LEU A 741 2.65 -12.11 17.26
N TYR A 742 3.04 -10.90 16.87
CA TYR A 742 2.12 -9.82 16.53
C TYR A 742 2.72 -8.87 15.47
N SER A 743 1.86 -8.24 14.67
CA SER A 743 2.24 -7.21 13.70
C SER A 743 2.39 -5.83 14.37
N GLN A 744 3.42 -5.07 14.01
CA GLN A 744 3.71 -3.75 14.59
C GLN A 744 4.19 -2.74 13.54
N LEU A 745 3.64 -1.53 13.60
CA LEU A 745 4.07 -0.36 12.84
C LEU A 745 5.17 0.38 13.62
N ASP A 746 6.42 0.07 13.30
CA ASP A 746 7.61 0.59 13.99
C ASP A 746 7.90 2.05 13.67
N ARG A 747 7.49 2.51 12.49
CA ARG A 747 7.66 3.87 12.05
C ARG A 747 6.58 4.25 11.05
N ALA A 748 5.98 5.40 11.26
CA ALA A 748 4.98 5.96 10.35
C ALA A 748 5.23 7.46 10.17
N GLU A 749 5.77 7.85 9.02
CA GLU A 749 5.93 9.25 8.60
C GLU A 749 5.33 9.42 7.19
N SER A 750 4.83 10.60 6.84
CA SER A 750 4.47 10.90 5.45
C SER A 750 4.65 12.37 5.10
N ASP A 751 5.27 12.62 3.93
CA ASP A 751 5.37 13.96 3.33
C ASP A 751 4.22 14.14 2.32
N ILE A 752 3.55 15.30 2.28
CA ILE A 752 2.82 15.73 1.09
C ILE A 752 3.81 16.13 0.00
N MET A 753 3.66 15.56 -1.18
CA MET A 753 4.45 15.83 -2.37
C MET A 753 3.65 16.67 -3.37
N LEU A 754 4.29 17.65 -4.01
CA LEU A 754 3.72 18.47 -5.07
C LEU A 754 4.42 18.16 -6.41
N VAL A 755 3.63 17.94 -7.45
CA VAL A 755 4.09 17.78 -8.84
C VAL A 755 3.68 19.01 -9.64
N GLU A 756 4.67 19.74 -10.17
CA GLU A 756 4.44 20.87 -11.08
C GLU A 756 4.41 20.42 -12.56
N ASN A 757 3.67 21.16 -13.39
CA ASN A 757 3.46 20.95 -14.83
C ASN A 757 2.57 19.74 -15.22
N PHE A 758 1.74 19.26 -14.29
CA PHE A 758 0.81 18.15 -14.52
C PHE A 758 -0.31 18.52 -15.50
N ARG A 759 -0.45 17.77 -16.61
CA ARG A 759 -1.23 18.14 -17.81
C ARG A 759 -1.94 16.95 -18.46
#